data_AF-A0A1E3QQ71-F1
#
_entry.id   AF-A0A1E3QQ71-F1
#
_cell.length_a   1.000
_cell.length_b   1.000
_cell.length_c   1.000
_cell.angle_alpha   90.00
_cell.angle_beta   90.00
_cell.angle_gamma   90.00
#
_symmetry.space_group_name_H-M   'P 1'
#
loop_
_entity.id
_entity.type
_entity.pdbx_description
1 polymer ?
#
loop_
_entity_poly.entity_id
_entity_poly.type
_entity_poly.pdbx_seq_one_letter_code
_entity_poly.pdbx_strand_id
1 'polypeptide(L)'
;MPTFSDSFWTPDYATGMATLFRKLHQGCVENDEYIRLFQSRSAIEGAYGNQLHTIPANHAPLKTGFGRDDGASVKQSFLGIQAEIGHEGAYHQQVSENINVMILEPFGRWCDDHKKRVAYSEEVVQDAVRSFLRTRAEVDRLEKKYFNKCRVLEDLRSSVPEDEELSIEEVSQLAEDSDPEEETYELGGVTYTEASLRPVLASLLSEVPQFTHKVTLLGNYERCSTGSAIALFLQGTLQLLLDDTEQFGQDLVDQGFLRLVGQVSSSFVNSKKFIYQWKDRAFAVAHVPYKKAGTSYFDEVKENLTNMTLNKRASMSGLSEKQAMKKLVREVDELDREYLFEVKQADNVRCELEELIVDHMKFMEKCEMDRLKAVKKVTLDFLSIVSNKIASLKSVVDRFMIYEETISPQSDLNVFLQTYKTGSFKPKPVIYDNYYSLTSSFQIFGIDIESRCRAEGKLVPLVVSSCLQHMDAVYPDLTDDQARIDVWIVPTKLATTHQLRAKLNEACGKSDVQATASDYMEIMTQSDPSVVASVLKLYLLELPDSLVSSQTYELFKSLYSVAEEEVPTDEERINGVTNLLVDLPKAHIATLNALLTHFSRLIGIIESKNLELAALFTSQFVAEFGELVLRPKVQTGVNMDDKFVARLLRDLLEHMEAVFKSLKRLNSTKKRGKSENKNVPSTEASISSKLQRAVEKGKRLAPDGKVAREREHTATPPPVSKGGEEDPIVVE
;
A
#
# COMPACT_ATOMS: atom_id res chain seq x y z
N MET A 1 -7.02 -11.44 47.37
CA MET A 1 -7.20 -12.20 46.12
C MET A 1 -6.24 -13.37 46.17
N PRO A 2 -6.59 -14.53 45.59
CA PRO A 2 -5.66 -15.66 45.50
C PRO A 2 -4.39 -15.26 44.75
N THR A 3 -3.27 -15.87 45.12
CA THR A 3 -1.94 -15.68 44.57
C THR A 3 -1.39 -16.98 44.00
N PHE A 4 -0.36 -16.95 43.16
CA PHE A 4 0.25 -18.21 42.71
C PHE A 4 0.70 -19.06 43.91
N SER A 5 1.33 -18.43 44.90
CA SER A 5 1.85 -19.09 46.10
C SER A 5 0.80 -19.75 47.00
N ASP A 6 -0.49 -19.49 46.83
CA ASP A 6 -1.57 -20.15 47.60
C ASP A 6 -2.43 -21.11 46.75
N SER A 7 -2.24 -21.14 45.43
CA SER A 7 -3.21 -21.71 44.50
C SER A 7 -2.72 -22.95 43.71
N PHE A 8 -1.41 -23.23 43.66
CA PHE A 8 -0.84 -24.30 42.82
C PHE A 8 -0.16 -25.44 43.60
N TRP A 9 -0.63 -25.74 44.81
CA TRP A 9 -0.11 -26.84 45.62
C TRP A 9 -0.81 -28.17 45.33
N THR A 10 -0.04 -29.24 45.20
CA THR A 10 -0.54 -30.62 45.17
C THR A 10 0.33 -31.51 46.08
N PRO A 11 -0.21 -32.60 46.65
CA PRO A 11 0.57 -33.45 47.58
C PRO A 11 1.85 -34.05 46.99
N ASP A 12 1.89 -34.23 45.67
CA ASP A 12 3.05 -34.73 44.92
C ASP A 12 4.05 -33.63 44.52
N TYR A 13 3.74 -32.36 44.79
CA TYR A 13 4.49 -31.15 44.41
C TYR A 13 4.77 -30.95 42.91
N ALA A 14 4.47 -31.93 42.04
CA ALA A 14 4.75 -31.87 40.61
C ALA A 14 3.53 -31.40 39.79
N THR A 15 2.34 -31.92 40.07
CA THR A 15 1.13 -31.71 39.27
C THR A 15 0.67 -30.25 39.24
N GLY A 16 0.72 -29.57 40.39
CA GLY A 16 0.43 -28.14 40.48
C GLY A 16 1.40 -27.29 39.68
N MET A 17 2.71 -27.59 39.78
CA MET A 17 3.76 -26.86 39.05
C MET A 17 3.66 -27.08 37.54
N ALA A 18 3.43 -28.32 37.10
CA ALA A 18 3.21 -28.64 35.69
C ALA A 18 1.99 -27.88 35.13
N THR A 19 0.93 -27.73 35.93
CA THR A 19 -0.26 -26.96 35.54
C THR A 19 0.04 -25.48 35.37
N LEU A 20 0.78 -24.88 36.30
CA LEU A 20 1.18 -23.48 36.25
C LEU A 20 2.10 -23.20 35.05
N PHE A 21 3.20 -23.94 34.90
CA PHE A 21 4.17 -23.69 33.83
C PHE A 21 3.60 -23.94 32.43
N ARG A 22 2.72 -24.93 32.27
CA ARG A 22 1.97 -25.11 31.02
C ARG A 22 1.15 -23.87 30.65
N LYS A 23 0.53 -23.20 31.63
CA LYS A 23 -0.22 -21.95 31.41
C LYS A 23 0.70 -20.77 31.11
N LEU A 24 1.86 -20.67 31.75
CA LEU A 24 2.86 -19.63 31.46
C LEU A 24 3.46 -19.78 30.06
N HIS A 25 3.75 -21.01 29.63
CA HIS A 25 4.17 -21.29 28.25
C HIS A 25 3.08 -20.98 27.24
N GLN A 26 1.82 -21.29 27.56
CA GLN A 26 0.70 -20.84 26.74
C GLN A 26 0.68 -19.31 26.60
N GLY A 27 0.91 -18.56 27.68
CA GLY A 27 1.04 -17.09 27.63
C GLY A 27 2.17 -16.61 26.72
N CYS A 28 3.27 -17.37 26.62
CA CYS A 28 4.35 -17.08 25.67
C CYS A 28 3.91 -17.29 24.21
N VAL A 29 3.10 -18.32 23.93
CA VAL A 29 2.52 -18.57 22.61
C VAL A 29 1.52 -17.48 22.22
N GLU A 30 0.68 -17.03 23.15
CA GLU A 30 -0.26 -15.91 22.93
C GLU A 30 0.49 -14.64 22.50
N ASN A 31 1.66 -14.36 23.06
CA ASN A 31 2.47 -13.22 22.62
C ASN A 31 2.94 -13.37 21.17
N ASP A 32 3.34 -14.57 20.74
CA ASP A 32 3.71 -14.84 19.34
C ASP A 32 2.53 -14.67 18.39
N GLU A 33 1.31 -14.97 18.83
CA GLU A 33 0.09 -14.72 18.05
C GLU A 33 -0.14 -13.22 17.84
N TYR A 34 0.08 -12.38 18.85
CA TYR A 34 0.07 -10.92 18.70
C TYR A 34 1.14 -10.42 17.72
N ILE A 35 2.36 -10.96 17.79
CA ILE A 35 3.44 -10.62 16.85
C ILE A 35 3.01 -10.94 15.41
N ARG A 36 2.49 -12.15 15.15
CA ARG A 36 2.03 -12.55 13.81
C ARG A 36 0.88 -11.69 13.30
N LEU A 37 -0.04 -11.31 14.18
CA LEU A 37 -1.15 -10.42 13.87
C LEU A 37 -0.63 -9.06 13.38
N PHE A 38 0.27 -8.44 14.14
CA PHE A 38 0.82 -7.13 13.80
C PHE A 38 1.75 -7.18 12.58
N GLN A 39 2.52 -8.25 12.40
CA GLN A 39 3.32 -8.49 11.18
C GLN A 39 2.43 -8.55 9.94
N SER A 40 1.34 -9.32 10.01
CA SER A 40 0.39 -9.44 8.90
C SER A 40 -0.22 -8.09 8.55
N ARG A 41 -0.63 -7.31 9.56
CA ARG A 41 -1.17 -5.96 9.33
C ARG A 41 -0.12 -5.03 8.72
N SER A 42 1.09 -5.01 9.25
CA SER A 42 2.19 -4.18 8.74
C SER A 42 2.49 -4.48 7.27
N ALA A 43 2.59 -5.76 6.90
CA ALA A 43 2.87 -6.18 5.53
C ALA A 43 1.79 -5.72 4.54
N ILE A 44 0.51 -5.82 4.93
CA ILE A 44 -0.62 -5.36 4.11
C ILE A 44 -0.57 -3.84 3.91
N GLU A 45 -0.37 -3.08 4.99
CA GLU A 45 -0.26 -1.62 4.94
C GLU A 45 0.89 -1.16 4.04
N GLY A 46 2.06 -1.79 4.17
CA GLY A 46 3.23 -1.49 3.33
C GLY A 46 3.01 -1.81 1.86
N ALA A 47 2.40 -2.97 1.56
CA ALA A 47 2.09 -3.37 0.18
C ALA A 47 1.05 -2.45 -0.46
N TYR A 48 -0.02 -2.10 0.27
CA TYR A 48 -1.05 -1.17 -0.19
C TYR A 48 -0.46 0.22 -0.43
N GLY A 49 0.31 0.74 0.54
CA GLY A 49 0.98 2.03 0.42
C GLY A 49 1.93 2.13 -0.78
N ASN A 50 2.73 1.08 -1.03
CA ASN A 50 3.60 1.01 -2.20
C ASN A 50 2.83 1.08 -3.52
N GLN A 51 1.72 0.33 -3.65
CA GLN A 51 0.92 0.34 -4.88
C GLN A 51 0.38 1.74 -5.16
N LEU A 52 -0.21 2.38 -4.16
CA LEU A 52 -0.72 3.76 -4.28
C LEU A 52 0.39 4.76 -4.62
N HIS A 53 1.54 4.67 -3.96
CA HIS A 53 2.66 5.59 -4.16
C HIS A 53 3.18 5.59 -5.61
N THR A 54 3.05 4.47 -6.33
CA THR A 54 3.50 4.36 -7.73
C THR A 54 2.52 4.91 -8.76
N ILE A 55 1.26 5.17 -8.39
CA ILE A 55 0.22 5.63 -9.33
C ILE A 55 0.61 6.90 -10.09
N PRO A 56 1.12 7.97 -9.45
CA PRO A 56 1.53 9.19 -10.17
C PRO A 56 2.53 8.93 -11.30
N ALA A 57 3.52 8.06 -11.05
CA ALA A 57 4.54 7.74 -12.02
C ALA A 57 4.00 6.84 -13.15
N ASN A 58 3.20 5.82 -12.79
CA ASN A 58 2.67 4.85 -13.74
C ASN A 58 1.57 5.42 -14.65
N HIS A 59 0.90 6.49 -14.22
CA HIS A 59 -0.21 7.10 -14.95
C HIS A 59 0.09 8.54 -15.40
N ALA A 60 1.38 8.88 -15.56
CA ALA A 60 1.77 10.20 -16.04
C ALA A 60 1.06 10.56 -17.37
N PRO A 61 0.70 11.85 -17.59
CA PRO A 61 0.01 12.29 -18.79
C PRO A 61 0.70 11.85 -20.09
N LEU A 62 -0.08 11.21 -20.98
CA LEU A 62 0.40 10.83 -22.30
C LEU A 62 0.56 12.05 -23.21
N LYS A 63 1.58 12.02 -24.08
CA LYS A 63 1.79 13.04 -25.13
C LYS A 63 0.66 13.12 -26.16
N THR A 64 -0.27 12.18 -26.16
CA THR A 64 -1.46 12.14 -27.03
C THR A 64 -2.76 12.50 -26.29
N GLY A 65 -2.70 12.69 -24.97
CA GLY A 65 -3.82 13.14 -24.14
C GLY A 65 -3.46 14.43 -23.41
N PHE A 66 -3.67 14.48 -22.09
CA PHE A 66 -3.37 15.65 -21.24
C PHE A 66 -1.96 16.24 -21.41
N GLY A 67 -0.98 15.49 -21.93
CA GLY A 67 0.34 16.02 -22.26
C GLY A 67 0.35 17.08 -23.37
N ARG A 68 -0.72 17.21 -24.16
CA ARG A 68 -0.91 18.25 -25.20
C ARG A 68 -1.75 19.44 -24.75
N ASP A 69 -2.46 19.32 -23.63
CA ASP A 69 -3.36 20.38 -23.18
C ASP A 69 -2.58 21.42 -22.38
N ASP A 70 -2.55 22.66 -22.89
CA ASP A 70 -1.99 23.80 -22.18
C ASP A 70 -3.11 24.54 -21.44
N GLY A 71 -3.12 24.40 -20.11
CA GLY A 71 -3.99 25.22 -19.25
C GLY A 71 -5.43 24.73 -19.02
N ALA A 72 -5.81 23.52 -19.46
CA ALA A 72 -7.12 22.96 -19.16
C ALA A 72 -7.28 22.65 -17.66
N SER A 73 -8.40 23.07 -17.06
CA SER A 73 -8.70 22.82 -15.64
C SER A 73 -8.85 21.32 -15.35
N VAL A 74 -9.41 20.55 -16.29
CA VAL A 74 -9.52 19.09 -16.17
C VAL A 74 -8.14 18.43 -16.04
N LYS A 75 -7.11 18.93 -16.75
CA LYS A 75 -5.73 18.40 -16.64
C LYS A 75 -5.16 18.65 -15.25
N GLN A 76 -5.38 19.84 -14.69
CA GLN A 76 -4.87 20.19 -13.36
C GLN A 76 -5.54 19.33 -12.29
N SER A 77 -6.85 19.13 -12.37
CA SER A 77 -7.59 18.23 -11.50
C SER A 77 -7.07 16.79 -11.56
N PHE A 78 -6.88 16.26 -12.77
CA PHE A 78 -6.31 14.92 -12.99
C PHE A 78 -4.94 14.75 -12.31
N LEU A 79 -4.03 15.69 -12.53
CA LEU A 79 -2.69 15.67 -11.91
C LEU A 79 -2.74 15.80 -10.38
N GLY A 80 -3.64 16.65 -9.88
CA GLY A 80 -3.87 16.84 -8.45
C GLY A 80 -4.34 15.57 -7.77
N ILE A 81 -5.37 14.92 -8.33
CA ILE A 81 -5.88 13.64 -7.82
C ILE A 81 -4.79 12.57 -7.82
N GLN A 82 -3.99 12.46 -8.87
CA GLN A 82 -2.87 11.51 -8.92
C GLN A 82 -1.88 11.76 -7.77
N ALA A 83 -1.44 13.01 -7.58
CA ALA A 83 -0.50 13.36 -6.52
C ALA A 83 -1.05 13.01 -5.13
N GLU A 84 -2.33 13.27 -4.89
CA GLU A 84 -2.99 12.96 -3.62
C GLU A 84 -3.10 11.45 -3.34
N ILE A 85 -3.35 10.63 -4.35
CA ILE A 85 -3.26 9.16 -4.24
C ILE A 85 -1.83 8.73 -3.83
N GLY A 86 -0.81 9.39 -4.40
CA GLY A 86 0.58 9.16 -4.02
C GLY A 86 0.88 9.51 -2.55
N HIS A 87 0.29 10.60 -2.06
CA HIS A 87 0.37 11.02 -0.65
C HIS A 87 -0.34 10.04 0.29
N GLU A 88 -1.52 9.52 -0.10
CA GLU A 88 -2.22 8.45 0.62
C GLU A 88 -1.31 7.24 0.81
N GLY A 89 -0.65 6.80 -0.27
CA GLY A 89 0.29 5.69 -0.23
C GLY A 89 1.43 5.88 0.78
N ALA A 90 1.98 7.10 0.86
CA ALA A 90 3.02 7.44 1.82
C ALA A 90 2.54 7.35 3.28
N TYR A 91 1.29 7.69 3.57
CA TYR A 91 0.74 7.54 4.93
C TYR A 91 0.60 6.07 5.33
N HIS A 92 0.17 5.19 4.42
CA HIS A 92 0.08 3.75 4.67
C HIS A 92 1.45 3.11 4.88
N GLN A 93 2.47 3.51 4.10
CA GLN A 93 3.86 3.10 4.34
C GLN A 93 4.34 3.51 5.74
N GLN A 94 4.01 4.73 6.19
CA GLN A 94 4.36 5.18 7.54
C GLN A 94 3.64 4.38 8.64
N VAL A 95 2.41 3.92 8.42
CA VAL A 95 1.72 3.02 9.37
C VAL A 95 2.48 1.70 9.50
N SER A 96 2.85 1.09 8.37
CA SER A 96 3.65 -0.16 8.35
C SER A 96 4.98 0.02 9.11
N GLU A 97 5.72 1.08 8.79
CA GLU A 97 7.01 1.38 9.42
C GLU A 97 6.86 1.58 10.94
N ASN A 98 5.85 2.34 11.37
CA ASN A 98 5.60 2.56 12.79
C ASN A 98 5.22 1.27 13.53
N ILE A 99 4.44 0.37 12.91
CA ILE A 99 4.13 -0.94 13.53
C ILE A 99 5.43 -1.74 13.72
N ASN A 100 6.32 -1.74 12.73
CA ASN A 100 7.59 -2.46 12.81
C ASN A 100 8.47 -1.93 13.95
N VAL A 101 8.75 -0.62 13.92
CA VAL A 101 9.72 0.02 14.83
C VAL A 101 9.17 0.19 16.25
N MET A 102 7.88 0.55 16.40
CA MET A 102 7.31 0.86 17.73
C MET A 102 6.73 -0.36 18.44
N ILE A 103 6.42 -1.45 17.72
CA ILE A 103 5.76 -2.62 18.30
C ILE A 103 6.57 -3.89 18.06
N LEU A 104 6.75 -4.30 16.81
CA LEU A 104 7.28 -5.64 16.51
C LEU A 104 8.71 -5.84 17.02
N GLU A 105 9.60 -4.88 16.80
CA GLU A 105 10.97 -4.94 17.28
C GLU A 105 11.10 -4.93 18.82
N PRO A 106 10.49 -4.00 19.57
CA PRO A 106 10.61 -3.98 21.03
C PRO A 106 9.84 -5.13 21.69
N PHE A 107 8.61 -5.43 21.23
CA PHE A 107 7.80 -6.49 21.82
C PHE A 107 8.37 -7.87 21.51
N GLY A 108 8.87 -8.10 20.29
CA GLY A 108 9.53 -9.34 19.91
C GLY A 108 10.71 -9.66 20.83
N ARG A 109 11.63 -8.69 21.02
CA ARG A 109 12.76 -8.83 21.96
C ARG A 109 12.29 -9.12 23.38
N TRP A 110 11.28 -8.39 23.86
CA TRP A 110 10.74 -8.60 25.20
C TRP A 110 10.12 -10.00 25.37
N CYS A 111 9.44 -10.51 24.33
CA CYS A 111 8.84 -11.85 24.34
C CYS A 111 9.91 -12.95 24.43
N ASP A 112 11.00 -12.82 23.68
CA ASP A 112 12.12 -13.76 23.74
C ASP A 112 12.75 -13.81 25.13
N ASP A 113 12.93 -12.66 25.78
CA ASP A 113 13.45 -12.60 27.15
C ASP A 113 12.45 -13.10 28.20
N HIS A 114 11.15 -12.93 27.97
CA HIS A 114 10.12 -13.51 28.83
C HIS A 114 10.10 -15.05 28.74
N LYS A 115 10.19 -15.63 27.54
CA LYS A 115 10.31 -17.08 27.33
C LYS A 115 11.48 -17.69 28.11
N LYS A 116 12.65 -17.03 28.06
CA LYS A 116 13.84 -17.45 28.82
C LYS A 116 13.60 -17.46 30.33
N ARG A 117 12.93 -16.44 30.88
CA ARG A 117 12.61 -16.35 32.31
C ARG A 117 11.67 -17.48 32.77
N VAL A 118 10.64 -17.78 31.98
CA VAL A 118 9.69 -18.87 32.26
C VAL A 118 10.41 -20.22 32.21
N ALA A 119 11.18 -20.48 31.16
CA ALA A 119 11.92 -21.75 30.99
C ALA A 119 12.93 -21.98 32.13
N TYR A 120 13.70 -20.95 32.49
CA TYR A 120 14.65 -21.03 33.61
C TYR A 120 13.95 -21.39 34.93
N SER A 121 12.84 -20.71 35.24
CA SER A 121 12.11 -20.97 36.48
C SER A 121 11.48 -22.36 36.50
N GLU A 122 11.02 -22.87 35.36
CA GLU A 122 10.48 -24.23 35.27
C GLU A 122 11.56 -25.27 35.53
N GLU A 123 12.71 -25.13 34.88
CA GLU A 123 13.84 -26.06 35.02
C GLU A 123 14.30 -26.17 36.48
N VAL A 124 14.52 -25.03 37.15
CA VAL A 124 14.95 -24.97 38.55
C VAL A 124 13.94 -25.66 39.49
N VAL A 125 12.64 -25.36 39.33
CA VAL A 125 11.60 -25.97 40.17
C VAL A 125 11.46 -27.47 39.89
N GLN A 126 11.49 -27.89 38.63
CA GLN A 126 11.39 -29.31 38.28
C GLN A 126 12.59 -30.11 38.79
N ASP A 127 13.80 -29.57 38.76
CA ASP A 127 14.98 -30.22 39.31
C ASP A 127 14.88 -30.41 40.83
N ALA A 128 14.40 -29.39 41.55
CA ALA A 128 14.17 -29.49 42.99
C ALA A 128 13.09 -30.54 43.34
N VAL A 129 11.97 -30.55 42.61
CA VAL A 129 10.92 -31.57 42.76
C VAL A 129 11.49 -32.97 42.50
N ARG A 130 12.28 -33.15 41.43
CA ARG A 130 12.95 -34.43 41.13
C ARG A 130 13.89 -34.86 42.25
N SER A 131 14.62 -33.93 42.86
CA SER A 131 15.51 -34.18 43.99
C SER A 131 14.73 -34.72 45.20
N PHE A 132 13.67 -34.01 45.62
CA PHE A 132 12.82 -34.41 46.73
C PHE A 132 12.17 -35.79 46.51
N LEU A 133 11.66 -36.07 45.31
CA LEU A 133 11.05 -37.35 44.98
C LEU A 133 12.04 -38.53 45.10
N ARG A 134 13.34 -38.31 44.82
CA ARG A 134 14.37 -39.34 45.01
C ARG A 134 14.61 -39.61 46.49
N THR A 135 14.76 -38.57 47.32
CA THR A 135 14.94 -38.71 48.77
C THR A 135 13.72 -39.38 49.41
N ARG A 136 12.51 -39.00 48.98
CA ARG A 136 11.27 -39.64 49.46
C ARG A 136 11.20 -41.13 49.12
N ALA A 137 11.58 -41.51 47.90
CA ALA A 137 11.61 -42.91 47.50
C ALA A 137 12.61 -43.73 48.32
N GLU A 138 13.72 -43.13 48.74
CA GLU A 138 14.72 -43.77 49.60
C GLU A 138 14.20 -43.95 51.03
N VAL A 139 13.51 -42.95 51.59
CA VAL A 139 12.79 -43.06 52.87
C VAL A 139 11.79 -44.21 52.81
N ASP A 140 10.94 -44.27 51.78
CA ASP A 140 9.94 -45.35 51.63
C ASP A 140 10.62 -46.74 51.48
N ARG A 141 11.86 -46.80 50.95
CA ARG A 141 12.65 -48.03 50.83
C ARG A 141 13.21 -48.47 52.19
N LEU A 142 13.80 -47.54 52.95
CA LEU A 142 14.36 -47.80 54.28
C LEU A 142 13.26 -48.16 55.28
N GLU A 143 12.14 -47.45 55.24
CA GLU A 143 10.94 -47.74 56.04
C GLU A 143 10.49 -49.20 55.85
N LYS A 144 10.33 -49.64 54.60
CA LYS A 144 9.96 -51.04 54.29
C LYS A 144 11.01 -52.03 54.77
N LYS A 145 12.31 -51.74 54.62
CA LYS A 145 13.38 -52.63 55.10
C LYS A 145 13.35 -52.75 56.63
N TYR A 146 13.22 -51.62 57.33
CA TYR A 146 13.10 -51.54 58.78
C TYR A 146 11.90 -52.33 59.31
N PHE A 147 10.68 -52.03 58.84
CA PHE A 147 9.48 -52.75 59.31
C PHE A 147 9.49 -54.25 59.01
N ASN A 148 10.04 -54.66 57.84
CA ASN A 148 10.20 -56.07 57.54
C ASN A 148 11.17 -56.75 58.50
N LYS A 149 12.27 -56.09 58.87
CA LYS A 149 13.25 -56.62 59.83
C LYS A 149 12.71 -56.66 61.26
N CYS A 150 11.94 -55.65 61.68
CA CYS A 150 11.21 -55.67 62.95
C CYS A 150 10.23 -56.84 63.01
N ARG A 151 9.50 -57.12 61.93
CA ARG A 151 8.61 -58.29 61.87
C ARG A 151 9.37 -59.60 62.05
N VAL A 152 10.51 -59.77 61.36
CA VAL A 152 11.35 -60.97 61.49
C VAL A 152 11.92 -61.11 62.91
N LEU A 153 12.27 -59.99 63.56
CA LEU A 153 12.74 -59.98 64.95
C LEU A 153 11.65 -60.43 65.92
N GLU A 154 10.42 -59.94 65.74
CA GLU A 154 9.27 -60.30 66.57
C GLU A 154 8.86 -61.78 66.36
N ASP A 155 8.88 -62.25 65.11
CA ASP A 155 8.63 -63.66 64.76
C ASP A 155 9.66 -64.59 65.44
N LEU A 156 10.95 -64.20 65.44
CA LEU A 156 12.02 -64.95 66.09
C LEU A 156 11.89 -64.91 67.62
N ARG A 157 11.60 -63.75 68.21
CA ARG A 157 11.39 -63.60 69.64
C ARG A 157 10.25 -64.48 70.15
N SER A 158 9.13 -64.51 69.42
CA SER A 158 7.96 -65.33 69.74
C SER A 158 8.22 -66.84 69.67
N SER A 159 9.32 -67.27 69.06
CA SER A 159 9.71 -68.69 68.94
C SER A 159 10.60 -69.19 70.09
N VAL A 160 11.07 -68.29 70.96
CA VAL A 160 11.88 -68.61 72.16
C VAL A 160 10.94 -68.84 73.37
N PRO A 161 11.12 -69.90 74.18
CA PRO A 161 10.30 -70.15 75.38
C PRO A 161 10.41 -69.02 76.42
N GLU A 162 9.30 -68.66 77.10
CA GLU A 162 9.23 -67.57 78.12
C GLU A 162 10.30 -67.70 79.22
N ASP A 163 10.77 -68.92 79.52
CA ASP A 163 11.78 -69.19 80.55
C ASP A 163 13.23 -68.83 80.12
N GLU A 164 13.46 -68.58 78.83
CA GLU A 164 14.74 -68.14 78.24
C GLU A 164 14.67 -66.74 77.59
N GLU A 165 13.55 -66.03 77.77
CA GLU A 165 13.34 -64.69 77.23
C GLU A 165 14.31 -63.69 77.89
N LEU A 166 15.37 -63.33 77.16
CA LEU A 166 16.27 -62.23 77.56
C LEU A 166 15.49 -60.91 77.48
N SER A 167 15.59 -60.07 78.51
CA SER A 167 15.01 -58.72 78.44
C SER A 167 15.70 -57.89 77.35
N ILE A 168 15.00 -56.91 76.80
CA ILE A 168 15.56 -56.01 75.77
C ILE A 168 16.81 -55.31 76.33
N GLU A 169 16.83 -55.00 77.63
CA GLU A 169 17.99 -54.44 78.33
C GLU A 169 19.19 -55.40 78.37
N GLU A 170 18.98 -56.71 78.56
CA GLU A 170 20.07 -57.72 78.61
C GLU A 170 20.66 -58.02 77.23
N VAL A 171 19.85 -57.97 76.16
CA VAL A 171 20.33 -58.18 74.78
C VAL A 171 21.10 -56.96 74.26
N SER A 172 20.68 -55.75 74.63
CA SER A 172 21.34 -54.49 74.25
C SER A 172 22.71 -54.34 74.95
N GLN A 173 22.81 -54.68 76.24
CA GLN A 173 24.10 -54.66 76.98
C GLN A 173 25.13 -55.68 76.46
N LEU A 174 24.68 -56.85 76.01
CA LEU A 174 25.55 -57.86 75.40
C LEU A 174 26.03 -57.50 73.98
N ALA A 175 25.44 -56.49 73.35
CA ALA A 175 25.84 -55.99 72.04
C ALA A 175 26.93 -54.91 72.13
N GLU A 176 27.06 -54.22 73.27
CA GLU A 176 28.06 -53.15 73.51
C GLU A 176 29.45 -53.68 73.94
N ASP A 177 29.54 -54.89 74.52
CA ASP A 177 30.76 -55.43 75.16
C ASP A 177 31.69 -56.31 74.29
N SER A 178 31.55 -56.31 72.96
CA SER A 178 32.49 -57.02 72.07
C SER A 178 33.40 -56.04 71.33
N ASP A 179 34.65 -55.91 71.80
CA ASP A 179 35.76 -55.28 71.07
C ASP A 179 35.84 -55.87 69.64
N PRO A 180 36.10 -55.07 68.59
CA PRO A 180 36.20 -55.58 67.24
C PRO A 180 37.45 -56.48 67.13
N GLU A 181 37.25 -57.80 67.02
CA GLU A 181 38.31 -58.71 66.60
C GLU A 181 38.81 -58.25 65.22
N GLU A 182 40.11 -57.98 65.10
CA GLU A 182 40.76 -57.65 63.82
C GLU A 182 40.50 -58.80 62.83
N GLU A 183 39.75 -58.51 61.75
CA GLU A 183 39.45 -59.47 60.70
C GLU A 183 40.77 -59.91 60.03
N THR A 184 41.07 -61.21 60.08
CA THR A 184 42.27 -61.80 59.46
C THR A 184 41.89 -62.51 58.16
N TYR A 185 42.78 -62.45 57.16
CA TYR A 185 42.54 -62.93 55.80
C TYR A 185 43.60 -63.96 55.42
N GLU A 186 43.23 -65.16 55.02
CA GLU A 186 44.18 -66.13 54.47
C GLU A 186 44.21 -66.03 52.94
N LEU A 187 45.37 -65.69 52.37
CA LEU A 187 45.60 -65.67 50.92
C LEU A 187 46.96 -66.33 50.60
N GLY A 188 46.96 -67.32 49.71
CA GLY A 188 48.15 -68.06 49.29
C GLY A 188 48.91 -68.72 50.44
N GLY A 189 48.20 -69.18 51.47
CA GLY A 189 48.80 -69.79 52.67
C GLY A 189 49.43 -68.80 53.67
N VAL A 190 49.22 -67.49 53.50
CA VAL A 190 49.67 -66.45 54.43
C VAL A 190 48.46 -65.77 55.07
N THR A 191 48.47 -65.66 56.40
CA THR A 191 47.47 -64.90 57.15
C THR A 191 47.85 -63.41 57.19
N TYR A 192 46.98 -62.56 56.67
CA TYR A 192 47.12 -61.11 56.65
C TYR A 192 46.18 -60.47 57.68
N THR A 193 46.62 -59.37 58.29
CA THR A 193 45.73 -58.41 58.94
C THR A 193 45.30 -57.36 57.91
N GLU A 194 44.24 -56.60 58.17
CA GLU A 194 43.80 -55.54 57.25
C GLU A 194 44.95 -54.57 56.89
N ALA A 195 45.79 -54.22 57.87
CA ALA A 195 46.95 -53.36 57.69
C ALA A 195 48.02 -53.94 56.74
N SER A 196 48.26 -55.26 56.78
CA SER A 196 49.24 -55.92 55.92
C SER A 196 48.68 -56.34 54.55
N LEU A 197 47.36 -56.56 54.45
CA LEU A 197 46.68 -56.88 53.20
C LEU A 197 46.47 -55.65 52.31
N ARG A 198 46.22 -54.49 52.92
CA ARG A 198 45.97 -53.22 52.24
C ARG A 198 46.98 -52.91 51.11
N PRO A 199 48.31 -52.92 51.32
CA PRO A 199 49.27 -52.63 50.25
C PRO A 199 49.22 -53.66 49.10
N VAL A 200 48.89 -54.92 49.40
CA VAL A 200 48.78 -55.99 48.40
C VAL A 200 47.57 -55.74 47.50
N LEU A 201 46.39 -55.50 48.08
CA LEU A 201 45.17 -55.18 47.32
C LEU A 201 45.27 -53.85 46.57
N ALA A 202 45.89 -52.82 47.17
CA ALA A 202 46.11 -51.54 46.50
C ALA A 202 47.01 -51.69 45.25
N SER A 203 48.01 -52.56 45.30
CA SER A 203 48.89 -52.84 44.15
C SER A 203 48.14 -53.66 43.09
N LEU A 204 47.37 -54.67 43.49
CA LEU A 204 46.51 -55.43 42.58
C LEU A 204 45.51 -54.54 41.83
N LEU A 205 44.84 -53.63 42.55
CA LEU A 205 43.84 -52.74 41.95
C LEU A 205 44.45 -51.67 41.04
N SER A 206 45.69 -51.24 41.29
CA SER A 206 46.34 -50.18 40.52
C SER A 206 47.15 -50.70 39.33
N GLU A 207 47.77 -51.87 39.42
CA GLU A 207 48.68 -52.40 38.40
C GLU A 207 48.03 -53.43 37.46
N VAL A 208 47.00 -54.15 37.91
CA VAL A 208 46.29 -55.10 37.03
C VAL A 208 45.35 -54.31 36.10
N PRO A 209 45.45 -54.48 34.77
CA PRO A 209 44.57 -53.79 33.83
C PRO A 209 43.09 -54.09 34.08
N GLN A 210 42.30 -53.03 34.21
CA GLN A 210 40.85 -53.10 34.39
C GLN A 210 40.11 -52.56 33.15
N PHE A 211 38.97 -53.15 32.83
CA PHE A 211 38.11 -52.75 31.71
C PHE A 211 36.63 -52.99 32.02
N THR A 212 35.74 -52.43 31.21
CA THR A 212 34.29 -52.72 31.26
C THR A 212 33.98 -53.91 30.37
N HIS A 213 33.41 -54.97 30.92
CA HIS A 213 33.00 -56.16 30.19
C HIS A 213 31.48 -56.21 29.98
N LYS A 214 31.04 -56.34 28.73
CA LYS A 214 29.61 -56.44 28.39
C LYS A 214 29.20 -57.89 28.22
N VAL A 215 28.24 -58.35 29.03
CA VAL A 215 27.64 -59.67 28.91
C VAL A 215 26.25 -59.54 28.29
N THR A 216 26.02 -60.24 27.17
CA THR A 216 24.71 -60.26 26.49
C THR A 216 23.63 -60.70 27.48
N LEU A 217 22.54 -59.93 27.59
CA LEU A 217 21.43 -60.07 28.56
C LEU A 217 21.69 -59.70 30.04
N LEU A 218 22.94 -59.66 30.51
CA LEU A 218 23.27 -59.38 31.93
C LEU A 218 23.83 -57.98 32.19
N GLY A 219 24.16 -57.22 31.13
CA GLY A 219 24.55 -55.81 31.24
C GLY A 219 26.06 -55.58 31.19
N ASN A 220 26.47 -54.38 31.62
CA ASN A 220 27.87 -53.96 31.64
C ASN A 220 28.45 -54.15 33.04
N TYR A 221 29.53 -54.90 33.15
CA TYR A 221 30.32 -55.06 34.38
C TYR A 221 31.56 -54.17 34.30
N GLU A 222 31.62 -53.15 35.13
CA GLU A 222 32.80 -52.30 35.26
C GLU A 222 33.86 -52.96 36.16
N ARG A 223 35.10 -52.45 36.14
CA ARG A 223 36.20 -52.90 37.01
C ARG A 223 36.53 -54.39 36.88
N CYS A 224 36.57 -54.87 35.64
CA CYS A 224 36.87 -56.26 35.32
C CYS A 224 38.33 -56.46 34.90
N SER A 225 38.94 -57.56 35.31
CA SER A 225 40.27 -57.99 34.89
C SER A 225 40.22 -59.44 34.40
N THR A 226 41.13 -59.82 33.48
CA THR A 226 41.23 -61.23 33.07
C THR A 226 41.98 -62.04 34.12
N GLY A 227 41.63 -63.31 34.31
CA GLY A 227 42.33 -64.23 35.22
C GLY A 227 43.82 -64.30 34.93
N SER A 228 44.21 -64.27 33.64
CA SER A 228 45.63 -64.23 33.25
C SER A 228 46.34 -62.93 33.61
N ALA A 229 45.65 -61.78 33.65
CA ALA A 229 46.26 -60.52 34.05
C ALA A 229 46.50 -60.47 35.57
N ILE A 230 45.55 -61.01 36.34
CA ILE A 230 45.69 -61.17 37.79
C ILE A 230 46.83 -62.14 38.10
N ALA A 231 46.85 -63.31 37.45
CA ALA A 231 47.90 -64.31 37.65
C ALA A 231 49.30 -63.80 37.26
N LEU A 232 49.42 -63.06 36.15
CA LEU A 232 50.70 -62.49 35.72
C LEU A 232 51.24 -61.45 36.72
N PHE A 233 50.37 -60.68 37.35
CA PHE A 233 50.76 -59.78 38.43
C PHE A 233 51.21 -60.55 39.68
N LEU A 234 50.45 -61.57 40.10
CA LEU A 234 50.79 -62.40 41.26
C LEU A 234 52.15 -63.10 41.07
N GLN A 235 52.45 -63.59 39.87
CA GLN A 235 53.74 -64.20 39.53
C GLN A 235 54.88 -63.19 39.46
N GLY A 236 54.64 -61.98 38.94
CA GLY A 236 55.67 -60.96 38.76
C GLY A 236 56.01 -60.19 40.04
N THR A 237 54.99 -59.76 40.77
CA THR A 237 55.12 -58.84 41.92
C THR A 237 55.25 -59.58 43.24
N LEU A 238 54.52 -60.69 43.41
CA LEU A 238 54.60 -61.54 44.62
C LEU A 238 55.52 -62.76 44.45
N GLN A 239 56.14 -62.95 43.28
CA GLN A 239 57.08 -64.05 42.96
C GLN A 239 56.51 -65.46 43.23
N LEU A 240 55.18 -65.64 43.09
CA LEU A 240 54.52 -66.92 43.34
C LEU A 240 54.79 -67.94 42.22
N LEU A 241 54.91 -69.23 42.59
CA LEU A 241 54.93 -70.34 41.63
C LEU A 241 53.55 -70.49 40.97
N LEU A 242 53.46 -71.27 39.88
CA LEU A 242 52.21 -71.43 39.12
C LEU A 242 51.06 -71.96 39.98
N ASP A 243 51.32 -73.00 40.79
CA ASP A 243 50.30 -73.63 41.64
C ASP A 243 49.86 -72.67 42.78
N ASP A 244 50.80 -71.95 43.39
CA ASP A 244 50.52 -70.96 44.45
C ASP A 244 49.74 -69.75 43.91
N THR A 245 49.93 -69.42 42.63
CA THR A 245 49.20 -68.32 41.97
C THR A 245 47.72 -68.64 41.80
N GLU A 246 47.40 -69.88 41.42
CA GLU A 246 46.01 -70.31 41.26
C GLU A 246 45.32 -70.39 42.62
N GLN A 247 46.01 -70.85 43.67
CA GLN A 247 45.49 -70.85 45.03
C GLN A 247 45.26 -69.42 45.55
N PHE A 248 46.21 -68.49 45.38
CA PHE A 248 46.03 -67.11 45.80
C PHE A 248 44.85 -66.44 45.07
N GLY A 249 44.72 -66.68 43.76
CA GLY A 249 43.58 -66.22 42.99
C GLY A 249 42.26 -66.83 43.46
N GLN A 250 42.26 -68.09 43.87
CA GLN A 250 41.11 -68.75 44.48
C GLN A 250 40.73 -68.09 45.81
N ASP A 251 41.71 -67.82 46.67
CA ASP A 251 41.47 -67.19 47.97
C ASP A 251 40.92 -65.76 47.79
N LEU A 252 41.31 -65.02 46.75
CA LEU A 252 40.71 -63.72 46.42
C LEU A 252 39.22 -63.85 46.03
N VAL A 253 38.81 -64.96 45.42
CA VAL A 253 37.40 -65.25 45.12
C VAL A 253 36.66 -65.64 46.38
N ASP A 254 37.24 -66.52 47.20
CA ASP A 254 36.62 -67.06 48.41
C ASP A 254 36.46 -65.98 49.50
N GLN A 255 37.42 -65.06 49.62
CA GLN A 255 37.34 -63.88 50.51
C GLN A 255 36.45 -62.76 49.95
N GLY A 256 35.83 -62.96 48.78
CA GLY A 256 34.85 -62.04 48.20
C GLY A 256 35.45 -60.76 47.58
N PHE A 257 36.76 -60.74 47.32
CA PHE A 257 37.41 -59.62 46.62
C PHE A 257 37.17 -59.66 45.11
N LEU A 258 37.01 -60.86 44.54
CA LEU A 258 36.75 -61.11 43.12
C LEU A 258 35.44 -61.88 42.90
N ARG A 259 34.76 -61.63 41.78
CA ARG A 259 33.63 -62.44 41.30
C ARG A 259 33.83 -62.80 39.82
N LEU A 260 33.72 -64.08 39.47
CA LEU A 260 33.73 -64.52 38.08
C LEU A 260 32.50 -64.00 37.32
N VAL A 261 32.70 -63.44 36.13
CA VAL A 261 31.67 -62.83 35.28
C VAL A 261 31.41 -63.70 34.06
N GLY A 262 30.14 -64.00 33.79
CA GLY A 262 29.70 -64.68 32.55
C GLY A 262 29.72 -66.21 32.58
N GLN A 263 30.21 -66.86 33.64
CA GLN A 263 30.20 -68.31 33.82
C GLN A 263 29.83 -68.68 35.26
N VAL A 264 29.14 -69.81 35.44
CA VAL A 264 28.80 -70.35 36.77
C VAL A 264 29.91 -71.32 37.18
N SER A 265 31.00 -70.76 37.73
CA SER A 265 32.10 -71.51 38.33
C SER A 265 32.63 -70.71 39.53
N SER A 266 33.04 -71.41 40.59
CA SER A 266 33.69 -70.82 41.76
C SER A 266 35.21 -70.90 41.68
N SER A 267 35.78 -71.62 40.70
CA SER A 267 37.22 -71.79 40.59
C SER A 267 37.90 -70.60 39.91
N PHE A 268 39.01 -70.11 40.49
CA PHE A 268 39.91 -69.20 39.82
C PHE A 268 40.67 -69.93 38.71
N VAL A 269 40.75 -69.32 37.53
CA VAL A 269 41.41 -69.91 36.35
C VAL A 269 42.33 -68.88 35.72
N ASN A 270 43.62 -69.22 35.61
CA ASN A 270 44.62 -68.41 34.92
C ASN A 270 44.39 -68.45 33.40
N SER A 271 43.48 -67.61 32.90
CA SER A 271 43.12 -67.57 31.48
C SER A 271 42.59 -66.21 31.04
N LYS A 272 42.89 -65.84 29.80
CA LYS A 272 42.34 -64.64 29.13
C LYS A 272 40.82 -64.72 28.90
N LYS A 273 40.25 -65.93 28.92
CA LYS A 273 38.81 -66.18 28.71
C LYS A 273 37.97 -66.00 29.97
N PHE A 274 38.59 -66.02 31.15
CA PHE A 274 37.91 -65.90 32.44
C PHE A 274 38.08 -64.46 32.94
N ILE A 275 36.95 -63.81 33.24
CA ILE A 275 36.89 -62.39 33.56
C ILE A 275 36.35 -62.25 34.98
N TYR A 276 37.06 -61.52 35.83
CA TYR A 276 36.71 -61.33 37.22
C TYR A 276 36.42 -59.85 37.48
N GLN A 277 35.31 -59.56 38.16
CA GLN A 277 34.96 -58.23 38.63
C GLN A 277 35.52 -58.01 40.03
N TRP A 278 36.22 -56.88 40.23
CA TRP A 278 36.63 -56.42 41.55
C TRP A 278 35.43 -55.93 42.36
N LYS A 279 35.26 -56.46 43.57
CA LYS A 279 34.16 -56.09 44.47
C LYS A 279 34.50 -54.88 45.31
N ASP A 280 33.45 -54.18 45.75
CA ASP A 280 33.53 -53.00 46.61
C ASP A 280 34.35 -53.26 47.88
N ARG A 281 34.32 -54.51 48.40
CA ARG A 281 35.14 -54.98 49.53
C ARG A 281 36.65 -54.84 49.26
N ALA A 282 37.12 -55.15 48.05
CA ALA A 282 38.54 -55.03 47.70
C ALA A 282 39.03 -53.57 47.76
N PHE A 283 38.19 -52.64 47.31
CA PHE A 283 38.49 -51.20 47.36
C PHE A 283 38.40 -50.63 48.78
N ALA A 284 37.45 -51.12 49.59
CA ALA A 284 37.30 -50.73 50.98
C ALA A 284 38.54 -51.10 51.81
N VAL A 285 38.97 -52.37 51.76
CA VAL A 285 40.17 -52.86 52.46
C VAL A 285 41.45 -52.20 51.93
N ALA A 286 41.53 -51.95 50.62
CA ALA A 286 42.67 -51.23 50.03
C ALA A 286 42.69 -49.72 50.34
N HIS A 287 41.59 -49.15 50.87
CA HIS A 287 41.33 -47.71 50.95
C HIS A 287 41.59 -46.97 49.62
N VAL A 288 41.22 -47.59 48.50
CA VAL A 288 41.31 -46.97 47.18
C VAL A 288 39.97 -46.32 46.87
N PRO A 289 39.88 -44.98 46.76
CA PRO A 289 38.62 -44.32 46.47
C PRO A 289 38.12 -44.69 45.06
N TYR A 290 36.84 -45.07 44.97
CA TYR A 290 36.18 -45.40 43.70
C TYR A 290 34.76 -44.84 43.69
N LYS A 291 34.21 -44.59 42.48
CA LYS A 291 32.78 -44.28 42.32
C LYS A 291 31.98 -45.58 42.43
N LYS A 292 31.06 -45.69 43.39
CA LYS A 292 30.08 -46.77 43.44
C LYS A 292 29.26 -46.76 42.16
N ALA A 293 29.49 -47.74 41.28
CA ALA A 293 28.64 -47.97 40.11
C ALA A 293 27.29 -48.50 40.60
N GLY A 294 26.18 -47.96 40.08
CA GLY A 294 24.84 -48.36 40.47
C GLY A 294 24.65 -49.87 40.26
N THR A 295 24.40 -50.60 41.35
CA THR A 295 24.04 -52.01 41.31
C THR A 295 22.70 -52.16 40.59
N SER A 296 22.66 -53.05 39.58
CA SER A 296 21.42 -53.41 38.90
C SER A 296 20.49 -54.08 39.91
N TYR A 297 19.22 -53.66 39.94
CA TYR A 297 18.14 -54.22 40.74
C TYR A 297 18.05 -55.76 40.65
N PHE A 298 18.51 -56.35 39.53
CA PHE A 298 18.56 -57.81 39.35
C PHE A 298 19.63 -58.53 40.19
N ASP A 299 20.73 -57.88 40.59
CA ASP A 299 21.79 -58.51 41.40
C ASP A 299 21.37 -58.63 42.88
N GLU A 300 20.66 -57.62 43.43
CA GLU A 300 20.16 -57.62 44.81
C GLU A 300 19.02 -58.64 45.02
N VAL A 301 18.19 -58.85 43.99
CA VAL A 301 17.08 -59.82 44.03
C VAL A 301 17.61 -61.26 43.99
N LYS A 302 18.69 -61.53 43.25
CA LYS A 302 19.28 -62.87 43.19
C LYS A 302 19.94 -63.27 44.50
N GLU A 303 20.66 -62.34 45.13
CA GLU A 303 21.31 -62.54 46.43
C GLU A 303 20.27 -62.77 47.54
N ASN A 304 19.16 -62.02 47.51
CA ASN A 304 18.04 -62.19 48.45
C ASN A 304 17.23 -63.49 48.20
N LEU A 305 17.09 -63.97 46.96
CA LEU A 305 16.42 -65.24 46.65
C LEU A 305 17.25 -66.47 47.04
N THR A 306 18.58 -66.45 46.87
CA THR A 306 19.44 -67.52 47.38
C THR A 306 19.42 -67.60 48.91
N ASN A 307 19.36 -66.46 49.60
CA ASN A 307 19.28 -66.41 51.06
C ASN A 307 17.90 -66.84 51.61
N MET A 308 16.84 -66.78 50.80
CA MET A 308 15.49 -67.19 51.18
C MET A 308 15.23 -68.70 51.05
N THR A 309 16.11 -69.45 50.37
CA THR A 309 15.84 -70.87 50.03
C THR A 309 16.72 -71.89 50.76
N LEU A 310 17.68 -71.47 51.62
CA LEU A 310 18.65 -72.38 52.26
C LEU A 310 18.56 -72.54 53.77
N ASN A 311 17.66 -71.85 54.48
CA ASN A 311 17.47 -72.09 55.92
C ASN A 311 16.18 -72.86 56.20
N LYS A 312 16.17 -74.13 55.79
CA LYS A 312 15.26 -75.14 56.35
C LYS A 312 16.10 -76.28 56.93
N ARG A 313 16.01 -76.40 58.27
CA ARG A 313 16.51 -77.46 59.16
C ARG A 313 18.04 -77.56 59.33
N ALA A 314 18.50 -77.01 60.45
CA ALA A 314 19.43 -77.70 61.32
C ALA A 314 19.01 -77.46 62.78
N SER A 315 18.48 -78.51 63.42
CA SER A 315 18.34 -78.59 64.87
C SER A 315 19.74 -78.74 65.44
N MET A 316 20.31 -77.69 66.05
CA MET A 316 21.48 -77.74 66.95
C MET A 316 21.61 -76.44 67.78
N SER A 317 21.39 -76.57 69.10
CA SER A 317 21.81 -75.69 70.20
C SER A 317 21.22 -74.25 70.30
N GLY A 318 20.63 -73.92 71.45
CA GLY A 318 20.15 -72.58 71.81
C GLY A 318 21.23 -71.48 71.89
N LEU A 319 22.51 -71.80 71.65
CA LEU A 319 23.57 -70.79 71.45
C LEU A 319 23.51 -70.13 70.06
N SER A 320 23.05 -70.84 69.01
CA SER A 320 22.97 -70.29 67.65
C SER A 320 21.80 -69.31 67.48
N GLU A 321 20.70 -69.50 68.21
CA GLU A 321 19.51 -68.64 68.17
C GLU A 321 19.76 -67.32 68.91
N LYS A 322 20.45 -67.34 70.06
CA LYS A 322 20.86 -66.12 70.78
C LYS A 322 21.83 -65.25 69.97
N GLN A 323 22.76 -65.85 69.23
CA GLN A 323 23.66 -65.12 68.33
C GLN A 323 22.91 -64.52 67.13
N ALA A 324 21.96 -65.26 66.54
CA ALA A 324 21.10 -64.76 65.46
C ALA A 324 20.21 -63.59 65.95
N MET A 325 19.67 -63.68 67.17
CA MET A 325 18.85 -62.63 67.77
C MET A 325 19.66 -61.37 68.06
N LYS A 326 20.87 -61.48 68.62
CA LYS A 326 21.79 -60.35 68.81
C LYS A 326 22.14 -59.65 67.49
N LYS A 327 22.44 -60.44 66.45
CA LYS A 327 22.72 -59.91 65.12
C LYS A 327 21.51 -59.17 64.55
N LEU A 328 20.31 -59.73 64.71
CA LEU A 328 19.08 -59.13 64.18
C LEU A 328 18.68 -57.85 64.92
N VAL A 329 18.90 -57.78 66.24
CA VAL A 329 18.73 -56.53 67.03
C VAL A 329 19.69 -55.45 66.52
N ARG A 330 20.98 -55.76 66.34
CA ARG A 330 21.95 -54.81 65.77
C ARG A 330 21.53 -54.32 64.37
N GLU A 331 21.10 -55.22 63.49
CA GLU A 331 20.61 -54.86 62.15
C GLU A 331 19.36 -53.96 62.20
N VAL A 332 18.44 -54.19 63.15
CA VAL A 332 17.25 -53.35 63.35
C VAL A 332 17.67 -51.96 63.87
N ASP A 333 18.56 -51.87 64.84
CA ASP A 333 19.05 -50.60 65.39
C ASP A 333 19.86 -49.78 64.37
N GLU A 334 20.63 -50.46 63.51
CA GLU A 334 21.31 -49.83 62.38
C GLU A 334 20.32 -49.28 61.35
N LEU A 335 19.32 -50.08 60.96
CA LEU A 335 18.28 -49.64 60.02
C LEU A 335 17.38 -48.53 60.59
N ASP A 336 17.10 -48.53 61.89
CA ASP A 336 16.34 -47.45 62.55
C ASP A 336 17.12 -46.14 62.52
N ARG A 337 18.43 -46.18 62.83
CA ARG A 337 19.31 -45.01 62.75
C ARG A 337 19.43 -44.49 61.32
N GLU A 338 19.59 -45.37 60.33
CA GLU A 338 19.65 -45.02 58.91
C GLU A 338 18.32 -44.43 58.43
N TYR A 339 17.19 -45.05 58.79
CA TYR A 339 15.86 -44.59 58.46
C TYR A 339 15.56 -43.21 59.08
N LEU A 340 15.81 -43.03 60.37
CA LEU A 340 15.61 -41.76 61.07
C LEU A 340 16.50 -40.66 60.49
N PHE A 341 17.75 -40.98 60.12
CA PHE A 341 18.64 -40.05 59.45
C PHE A 341 18.07 -39.62 58.10
N GLU A 342 17.64 -40.55 57.27
CA GLU A 342 17.10 -40.24 55.94
C GLU A 342 15.77 -39.49 56.00
N VAL A 343 14.91 -39.76 57.01
CA VAL A 343 13.68 -38.98 57.25
C VAL A 343 14.01 -37.52 57.55
N LYS A 344 15.01 -37.26 58.39
CA LYS A 344 15.46 -35.87 58.68
C LYS A 344 16.00 -35.19 57.44
N GLN A 345 16.76 -35.92 56.61
CA GLN A 345 17.26 -35.39 55.34
C GLN A 345 16.12 -35.09 54.36
N ALA A 346 15.13 -35.97 54.25
CA ALA A 346 13.96 -35.76 53.40
C ALA A 346 13.12 -34.56 53.84
N ASP A 347 12.96 -34.32 55.15
CA ASP A 347 12.22 -33.16 55.65
C ASP A 347 12.97 -31.84 55.40
N ASN A 348 14.31 -31.83 55.52
CA ASN A 348 15.13 -30.69 55.14
C ASN A 348 14.96 -30.36 53.65
N VAL A 349 15.08 -31.37 52.77
CA VAL A 349 14.89 -31.20 51.32
C VAL A 349 13.45 -30.77 50.99
N ARG A 350 12.45 -31.24 51.74
CA ARG A 350 11.05 -30.79 51.59
C ARG A 350 10.90 -29.30 51.93
N CYS A 351 11.48 -28.84 53.04
CA CYS A 351 11.44 -27.43 53.44
C CYS A 351 12.13 -26.55 52.39
N GLU A 352 13.34 -26.93 51.94
CA GLU A 352 14.07 -26.21 50.89
C GLU A 352 13.27 -26.16 49.57
N LEU A 353 12.60 -27.26 49.21
CA LEU A 353 11.72 -27.31 48.04
C LEU A 353 10.54 -26.33 48.17
N GLU A 354 9.86 -26.33 49.32
CA GLU A 354 8.70 -25.47 49.56
C GLU A 354 9.09 -23.99 49.52
N GLU A 355 10.22 -23.62 50.13
CA GLU A 355 10.78 -22.27 50.07
C GLU A 355 11.08 -21.84 48.62
N LEU A 356 11.80 -22.69 47.88
CA LEU A 356 12.13 -22.43 46.47
C LEU A 356 10.87 -22.29 45.60
N ILE A 357 9.89 -23.17 45.79
CA ILE A 357 8.62 -23.13 45.07
C ILE A 357 7.89 -21.80 45.35
N VAL A 358 7.80 -21.38 46.62
CA VAL A 358 7.14 -20.11 46.99
C VAL A 358 7.82 -18.92 46.32
N ASP A 359 9.15 -18.87 46.32
CA ASP A 359 9.91 -17.78 45.71
C ASP A 359 9.73 -17.72 44.19
N HIS A 360 9.83 -18.87 43.52
CA HIS A 360 9.62 -18.95 42.08
C HIS A 360 8.16 -18.68 41.69
N MET A 361 7.17 -19.09 42.49
CA MET A 361 5.77 -18.75 42.24
C MET A 361 5.51 -17.24 42.32
N LYS A 362 6.05 -16.55 43.33
CA LYS A 362 5.96 -15.08 43.44
C LYS A 362 6.64 -14.38 42.26
N PHE A 363 7.81 -14.86 41.86
CA PHE A 363 8.53 -14.31 40.71
C PHE A 363 7.75 -14.53 39.40
N MET A 364 7.16 -15.72 39.19
CA MET A 364 6.34 -16.04 38.02
C MET A 364 5.02 -15.25 38.00
N GLU A 365 4.39 -15.02 39.14
CA GLU A 365 3.20 -14.17 39.24
C GLU A 365 3.50 -12.74 38.78
N LYS A 366 4.64 -12.18 39.21
CA LYS A 366 5.10 -10.87 38.73
C LYS A 366 5.39 -10.89 37.23
N CYS A 367 6.05 -11.93 36.72
CA CYS A 367 6.34 -12.08 35.30
C CYS A 367 5.05 -12.13 34.46
N GLU A 368 4.02 -12.86 34.90
CA GLU A 368 2.74 -12.94 34.21
C GLU A 368 1.99 -11.60 34.25
N MET A 369 2.00 -10.91 35.40
CA MET A 369 1.44 -9.56 35.50
C MET A 369 2.13 -8.58 34.53
N ASP A 370 3.46 -8.64 34.43
CA ASP A 370 4.22 -7.82 33.49
C ASP A 370 3.90 -8.18 32.04
N ARG A 371 3.68 -9.47 31.73
CA ARG A 371 3.21 -9.91 30.41
C ARG A 371 1.86 -9.32 30.04
N LEU A 372 0.87 -9.42 30.92
CA LEU A 372 -0.46 -8.87 30.68
C LEU A 372 -0.41 -7.35 30.48
N LYS A 373 0.43 -6.63 31.22
CA LYS A 373 0.66 -5.19 31.01
C LYS A 373 1.34 -4.90 29.67
N ALA A 374 2.34 -5.70 29.27
CA ALA A 374 3.00 -5.55 27.99
C ALA A 374 2.02 -5.74 26.83
N VAL A 375 1.21 -6.80 26.85
CA VAL A 375 0.15 -7.06 25.84
C VAL A 375 -0.84 -5.89 25.77
N LYS A 376 -1.30 -5.39 26.93
CA LYS A 376 -2.19 -4.22 26.98
C LYS A 376 -1.53 -2.98 26.37
N LYS A 377 -0.26 -2.74 26.64
CA LYS A 377 0.48 -1.60 26.12
C LYS A 377 0.66 -1.66 24.60
N VAL A 378 1.10 -2.80 24.06
CA VAL A 378 1.32 -2.94 22.61
C VAL A 378 0.00 -2.87 21.84
N THR A 379 -1.10 -3.36 22.42
CA THR A 379 -2.44 -3.19 21.84
C THR A 379 -2.83 -1.72 21.77
N LEU A 380 -2.57 -0.94 22.82
CA LEU A 380 -2.82 0.50 22.82
C LEU A 380 -1.95 1.22 21.77
N ASP A 381 -0.66 0.88 21.70
CA ASP A 381 0.26 1.48 20.73
C ASP A 381 -0.17 1.21 19.29
N PHE A 382 -0.62 -0.01 19.01
CA PHE A 382 -1.18 -0.39 17.71
C PHE A 382 -2.38 0.50 17.35
N LEU A 383 -3.33 0.65 18.28
CA LEU A 383 -4.51 1.50 18.06
C LEU A 383 -4.13 2.97 17.83
N SER A 384 -3.13 3.48 18.57
CA SER A 384 -2.64 4.84 18.40
C SER A 384 -1.98 5.06 17.04
N ILE A 385 -1.14 4.13 16.57
CA ILE A 385 -0.47 4.24 15.26
C ILE A 385 -1.51 4.37 14.14
N VAL A 386 -2.54 3.52 14.14
CA VAL A 386 -3.59 3.53 13.12
C VAL A 386 -4.43 4.81 13.23
N SER A 387 -4.83 5.20 14.45
CA SER A 387 -5.70 6.37 14.66
C SER A 387 -5.03 7.69 14.27
N ASN A 388 -3.71 7.81 14.48
CA ASN A 388 -2.96 9.04 14.20
C ASN A 388 -2.93 9.43 12.72
N LYS A 389 -3.24 8.51 11.79
CA LYS A 389 -3.26 8.80 10.34
C LYS A 389 -4.65 9.08 9.78
N ILE A 390 -5.72 8.87 10.55
CA ILE A 390 -7.10 9.10 10.09
C ILE A 390 -7.31 10.55 9.62
N ALA A 391 -6.81 11.53 10.37
CA ALA A 391 -6.94 12.94 9.98
C ALA A 391 -6.21 13.25 8.66
N SER A 392 -5.02 12.66 8.47
CA SER A 392 -4.25 12.81 7.22
C SER A 392 -4.96 12.18 6.03
N LEU A 393 -5.51 10.98 6.19
CA LEU A 393 -6.28 10.29 5.16
C LEU A 393 -7.57 11.05 4.81
N LYS A 394 -8.29 11.58 5.81
CA LYS A 394 -9.44 12.46 5.57
C LYS A 394 -9.04 13.68 4.75
N SER A 395 -7.89 14.27 5.07
CA SER A 395 -7.39 15.45 4.35
C SER A 395 -7.07 15.18 2.88
N VAL A 396 -6.65 13.95 2.52
CA VAL A 396 -6.51 13.52 1.12
C VAL A 396 -7.88 13.53 0.43
N VAL A 397 -8.90 12.94 1.05
CA VAL A 397 -10.27 12.91 0.51
C VAL A 397 -10.83 14.32 0.33
N ASP A 398 -10.63 15.20 1.31
CA ASP A 398 -11.05 16.59 1.21
C ASP A 398 -10.37 17.31 0.02
N ARG A 399 -9.09 17.00 -0.27
CA ARG A 399 -8.39 17.55 -1.44
C ARG A 399 -8.88 16.99 -2.77
N PHE A 400 -9.34 15.73 -2.83
CA PHE A 400 -10.00 15.22 -4.04
C PHE A 400 -11.24 16.04 -4.40
N MET A 401 -12.05 16.42 -3.40
CA MET A 401 -13.22 17.28 -3.61
C MET A 401 -12.82 18.65 -4.15
N ILE A 402 -11.76 19.26 -3.59
CA ILE A 402 -11.26 20.55 -4.08
C ILE A 402 -10.83 20.44 -5.56
N TYR A 403 -10.10 19.39 -5.94
CA TYR A 403 -9.68 19.21 -7.34
C TYR A 403 -10.87 19.00 -8.28
N GLU A 404 -11.93 18.33 -7.85
CA GLU A 404 -13.17 18.22 -8.62
C GLU A 404 -13.81 19.61 -8.81
N GLU A 405 -13.93 20.40 -7.74
CA GLU A 405 -14.50 21.75 -7.78
C GLU A 405 -13.69 22.72 -8.67
N THR A 406 -12.40 22.48 -8.89
CA THR A 406 -11.59 23.31 -9.80
C THR A 406 -11.92 23.11 -11.29
N ILE A 407 -12.65 22.06 -11.65
CA ILE A 407 -12.99 21.78 -13.05
C ILE A 407 -14.03 22.79 -13.54
N SER A 408 -13.71 23.50 -14.63
CA SER A 408 -14.60 24.46 -15.27
C SER A 408 -14.88 24.06 -16.72
N PRO A 409 -15.96 23.30 -16.99
CA PRO A 409 -16.27 22.83 -18.34
C PRO A 409 -16.43 23.97 -19.35
N GLN A 410 -17.05 25.08 -18.95
CA GLN A 410 -17.26 26.23 -19.82
C GLN A 410 -15.94 26.95 -20.15
N SER A 411 -15.05 27.09 -19.17
CA SER A 411 -13.74 27.69 -19.40
C SER A 411 -12.89 26.81 -20.31
N ASP A 412 -12.85 25.51 -20.07
CA ASP A 412 -12.09 24.56 -20.87
C ASP A 412 -12.60 24.50 -22.31
N LEU A 413 -13.92 24.51 -22.53
CA LEU A 413 -14.51 24.60 -23.87
C LEU A 413 -14.14 25.92 -24.56
N ASN A 414 -14.16 27.04 -23.84
CA ASN A 414 -13.76 28.33 -24.39
C ASN A 414 -12.29 28.34 -24.80
N VAL A 415 -11.40 27.81 -23.97
CA VAL A 415 -9.96 27.66 -24.30
C VAL A 415 -9.79 26.78 -25.53
N PHE A 416 -10.51 25.66 -25.60
CA PHE A 416 -10.52 24.79 -26.77
C PHE A 416 -10.93 25.54 -28.05
N LEU A 417 -12.06 26.24 -28.03
CA LEU A 417 -12.54 27.01 -29.17
C LEU A 417 -11.57 28.12 -29.56
N GLN A 418 -11.01 28.86 -28.60
CA GLN A 418 -10.08 29.95 -28.89
C GLN A 418 -8.76 29.45 -29.49
N THR A 419 -8.27 28.30 -29.02
CA THR A 419 -6.99 27.73 -29.46
C THR A 419 -7.12 27.04 -30.81
N TYR A 420 -8.25 26.36 -31.06
CA TYR A 420 -8.41 25.45 -32.20
C TYR A 420 -9.45 25.90 -33.23
N LYS A 421 -10.08 27.08 -33.09
CA LYS A 421 -10.97 27.64 -34.13
C LYS A 421 -10.23 27.79 -35.47
N THR A 422 -10.92 27.42 -36.55
CA THR A 422 -10.36 27.43 -37.92
C THR A 422 -11.02 28.45 -38.85
N GLY A 423 -12.17 29.00 -38.47
CA GLY A 423 -12.89 30.00 -39.24
C GLY A 423 -14.36 30.07 -38.86
N SER A 424 -15.03 31.13 -39.30
CA SER A 424 -16.48 31.30 -39.15
C SER A 424 -17.22 30.71 -40.36
N PHE A 425 -18.52 30.47 -40.18
CA PHE A 425 -19.36 29.94 -41.25
C PHE A 425 -19.46 30.94 -42.41
N LYS A 426 -18.84 30.59 -43.55
CA LYS A 426 -18.81 31.41 -44.77
C LYS A 426 -19.25 30.60 -46.00
N PRO A 427 -20.55 30.53 -46.30
CA PRO A 427 -21.07 29.82 -47.45
C PRO A 427 -20.61 30.48 -48.76
N LYS A 428 -20.30 29.65 -49.76
CA LYS A 428 -19.88 30.08 -51.10
C LYS A 428 -20.77 29.41 -52.15
N PRO A 429 -21.86 30.06 -52.58
CA PRO A 429 -22.72 29.50 -53.62
C PRO A 429 -21.96 29.33 -54.93
N VAL A 430 -22.26 28.25 -55.64
CA VAL A 430 -21.86 28.07 -57.03
C VAL A 430 -22.75 28.96 -57.89
N ILE A 431 -22.14 29.66 -58.84
CA ILE A 431 -22.83 30.66 -59.67
C ILE A 431 -23.03 30.10 -61.07
N TYR A 432 -24.24 30.20 -61.62
CA TYR A 432 -24.52 29.83 -63.00
C TYR A 432 -24.07 30.93 -63.98
N ASP A 433 -22.89 30.79 -64.57
CA ASP A 433 -22.37 31.76 -65.54
C ASP A 433 -22.83 31.44 -66.97
N ASN A 434 -23.74 32.25 -67.52
CA ASN A 434 -24.25 32.09 -68.88
C ASN A 434 -23.64 33.14 -69.81
N TYR A 435 -23.02 32.69 -70.89
CA TYR A 435 -22.39 33.57 -71.88
C TYR A 435 -23.36 34.57 -72.53
N TYR A 436 -24.63 34.20 -72.72
CA TYR A 436 -25.63 34.97 -73.47
C TYR A 436 -26.64 35.71 -72.58
N SER A 437 -26.63 35.48 -71.26
CA SER A 437 -27.65 36.02 -70.36
C SER A 437 -27.03 36.40 -69.03
N LEU A 438 -27.50 37.50 -68.44
CA LEU A 438 -27.00 37.93 -67.14
C LEU A 438 -27.31 36.86 -66.09
N THR A 439 -26.28 36.43 -65.37
CA THR A 439 -26.37 35.48 -64.26
C THR A 439 -27.36 35.91 -63.17
N SER A 440 -27.54 37.23 -63.00
CA SER A 440 -28.56 37.83 -62.13
C SER A 440 -30.00 37.58 -62.58
N SER A 441 -30.23 36.97 -63.73
CA SER A 441 -31.58 36.54 -64.15
C SER A 441 -31.97 35.18 -63.57
N PHE A 442 -31.01 34.34 -63.17
CA PHE A 442 -31.28 32.94 -62.79
C PHE A 442 -31.02 32.63 -61.32
N GLN A 443 -30.31 33.52 -60.61
CA GLN A 443 -29.84 33.27 -59.26
C GLN A 443 -29.87 34.55 -58.41
N ILE A 444 -30.35 34.46 -57.18
CA ILE A 444 -30.37 35.57 -56.22
C ILE A 444 -29.09 35.56 -55.38
N PHE A 445 -28.76 34.40 -54.83
CA PHE A 445 -27.72 34.27 -53.82
C PHE A 445 -26.34 34.04 -54.43
N GLY A 446 -25.30 34.67 -53.89
CA GLY A 446 -23.95 34.62 -54.47
C GLY A 446 -23.71 35.58 -55.63
N ILE A 447 -24.73 36.36 -56.01
CA ILE A 447 -24.63 37.41 -57.03
C ILE A 447 -24.29 38.73 -56.36
N ASP A 448 -23.41 39.50 -57.02
CA ASP A 448 -23.06 40.84 -56.61
C ASP A 448 -24.28 41.78 -56.52
N ILE A 449 -24.29 42.67 -55.52
CA ILE A 449 -25.41 43.58 -55.22
C ILE A 449 -25.70 44.50 -56.41
N GLU A 450 -24.68 45.05 -57.08
CA GLU A 450 -24.89 45.95 -58.21
C GLU A 450 -25.55 45.22 -59.38
N SER A 451 -25.16 43.97 -59.60
CA SER A 451 -25.72 43.11 -60.65
C SER A 451 -27.19 42.74 -60.38
N ARG A 452 -27.54 42.47 -59.11
CA ARG A 452 -28.94 42.25 -58.69
C ARG A 452 -29.79 43.52 -58.86
N CYS A 453 -29.33 44.63 -58.32
CA CYS A 453 -30.02 45.92 -58.41
C CYS A 453 -30.23 46.38 -59.86
N ARG A 454 -29.23 46.18 -60.73
CA ARG A 454 -29.34 46.50 -62.15
C ARG A 454 -30.39 45.64 -62.85
N ALA A 455 -30.38 44.33 -62.59
CA ALA A 455 -31.38 43.44 -63.15
C ALA A 455 -32.78 43.86 -62.72
N GLU A 456 -32.98 44.18 -61.44
CA GLU A 456 -34.30 44.49 -60.85
C GLU A 456 -34.78 45.94 -61.08
N GLY A 457 -33.92 46.81 -61.62
CA GLY A 457 -34.22 48.24 -61.75
C GLY A 457 -34.43 48.95 -60.41
N LYS A 458 -33.82 48.44 -59.33
CA LYS A 458 -33.92 48.98 -57.96
C LYS A 458 -32.54 49.39 -57.44
N LEU A 459 -32.50 50.18 -56.38
CA LEU A 459 -31.25 50.54 -55.69
C LEU A 459 -30.92 49.61 -54.51
N VAL A 460 -31.92 48.86 -54.03
CA VAL A 460 -31.79 47.85 -52.98
C VAL A 460 -32.31 46.54 -53.57
N PRO A 461 -31.62 45.40 -53.39
CA PRO A 461 -32.08 44.12 -53.91
C PRO A 461 -33.47 43.77 -53.38
N LEU A 462 -34.33 43.26 -54.26
CA LEU A 462 -35.72 42.92 -53.93
C LEU A 462 -35.80 41.93 -52.77
N VAL A 463 -34.90 40.94 -52.71
CA VAL A 463 -34.83 40.00 -51.58
C VAL A 463 -34.62 40.71 -50.24
N VAL A 464 -33.77 41.75 -50.20
CA VAL A 464 -33.52 42.54 -48.98
C VAL A 464 -34.75 43.37 -48.64
N SER A 465 -35.29 44.14 -49.60
CA SER A 465 -36.45 44.97 -49.33
C SER A 465 -37.70 44.17 -48.94
N SER A 466 -37.91 43.01 -49.56
CA SER A 466 -39.03 42.10 -49.24
C SER A 466 -38.87 41.48 -47.85
N CYS A 467 -37.66 41.04 -47.46
CA CYS A 467 -37.40 40.58 -46.09
C CYS A 467 -37.73 41.67 -45.06
N LEU A 468 -37.24 42.89 -45.26
CA LEU A 468 -37.47 43.99 -44.31
C LEU A 468 -38.96 44.39 -44.24
N GLN A 469 -39.63 44.49 -45.39
CA GLN A 469 -41.05 44.79 -45.47
C GLN A 469 -41.92 43.70 -44.83
N HIS A 470 -41.57 42.44 -45.02
CA HIS A 470 -42.24 41.32 -44.37
C HIS A 470 -42.07 41.39 -42.84
N MET A 471 -40.86 41.66 -42.35
CA MET A 471 -40.60 41.82 -40.91
C MET A 471 -41.43 42.97 -40.32
N ASP A 472 -41.53 44.11 -41.01
CA ASP A 472 -42.36 45.24 -40.58
C ASP A 472 -43.84 44.90 -40.46
N ALA A 473 -44.35 44.07 -41.37
CA ALA A 473 -45.73 43.61 -41.32
C ALA A 473 -45.96 42.63 -40.17
N VAL A 474 -44.94 41.85 -39.80
CA VAL A 474 -45.01 40.82 -38.75
C VAL A 474 -44.83 41.39 -37.34
N TYR A 475 -44.01 42.43 -37.15
CA TYR A 475 -43.72 42.95 -35.80
C TYR A 475 -44.95 43.32 -34.95
N PRO A 476 -46.03 43.91 -35.50
CA PRO A 476 -47.24 44.20 -34.73
C PRO A 476 -47.93 42.94 -34.18
N ASP A 477 -47.81 41.81 -34.90
CA ASP A 477 -48.47 40.54 -34.56
C ASP A 477 -47.68 39.69 -33.56
N LEU A 478 -46.41 40.06 -33.28
CA LEU A 478 -45.58 39.39 -32.27
C LEU A 478 -45.98 39.78 -30.84
N THR A 479 -45.92 38.79 -29.94
CA THR A 479 -46.44 38.86 -28.57
C THR A 479 -45.83 39.98 -27.74
N ASP A 480 -44.52 40.17 -27.81
CA ASP A 480 -43.77 41.15 -27.01
C ASP A 480 -42.46 41.56 -27.72
N ASP A 481 -41.71 42.47 -27.08
CA ASP A 481 -40.44 42.96 -27.61
C ASP A 481 -39.33 41.90 -27.55
N GLN A 482 -39.41 40.91 -26.65
CA GLN A 482 -38.46 39.79 -26.62
C GLN A 482 -38.65 38.89 -27.85
N ALA A 483 -39.90 38.58 -28.23
CA ALA A 483 -40.20 37.84 -29.44
C ALA A 483 -39.69 38.57 -30.71
N ARG A 484 -39.76 39.92 -30.74
CA ARG A 484 -39.18 40.72 -31.83
C ARG A 484 -37.66 40.60 -31.92
N ILE A 485 -36.99 40.56 -30.76
CA ILE A 485 -35.53 40.39 -30.66
C ILE A 485 -35.14 38.97 -31.08
N ASP A 486 -35.86 37.96 -30.59
CA ASP A 486 -35.55 36.55 -30.78
C ASP A 486 -35.55 36.15 -32.26
N VAL A 487 -36.45 36.71 -33.06
CA VAL A 487 -36.48 36.56 -34.53
C VAL A 487 -35.12 36.87 -35.17
N TRP A 488 -34.39 37.85 -34.62
CA TRP A 488 -33.10 38.29 -35.14
C TRP A 488 -31.89 37.76 -34.40
N ILE A 489 -31.99 37.25 -33.18
CA ILE A 489 -30.81 36.84 -32.40
C ILE A 489 -30.76 35.32 -32.19
N VAL A 490 -31.91 34.67 -32.05
CA VAL A 490 -31.96 33.23 -31.78
C VAL A 490 -31.55 32.44 -33.03
N PRO A 491 -30.56 31.53 -32.94
CA PRO A 491 -30.14 30.72 -34.07
C PRO A 491 -31.29 29.88 -34.64
N THR A 492 -31.53 30.02 -35.95
CA THR A 492 -32.53 29.25 -36.68
C THR A 492 -31.89 28.01 -37.33
N LYS A 493 -32.65 26.92 -37.44
CA LYS A 493 -32.18 25.68 -38.10
C LYS A 493 -31.77 25.96 -39.55
N LEU A 494 -30.50 25.75 -39.87
CA LEU A 494 -29.96 26.04 -41.22
C LEU A 494 -30.73 25.35 -42.34
N ALA A 495 -31.28 24.15 -42.10
CA ALA A 495 -32.07 23.42 -43.07
C ALA A 495 -33.33 24.17 -43.54
N THR A 496 -34.07 24.82 -42.64
CA THR A 496 -35.27 25.59 -43.00
C THR A 496 -34.89 26.88 -43.71
N THR A 497 -33.78 27.52 -43.32
CA THR A 497 -33.18 28.65 -44.03
C THR A 497 -32.82 28.28 -45.47
N HIS A 498 -32.18 27.11 -45.69
CA HIS A 498 -31.84 26.61 -47.03
C HIS A 498 -33.08 26.28 -47.87
N GLN A 499 -34.15 25.75 -47.28
CA GLN A 499 -35.41 25.48 -47.98
C GLN A 499 -36.05 26.78 -48.48
N LEU A 500 -36.14 27.81 -47.64
CA LEU A 500 -36.66 29.11 -48.06
C LEU A 500 -35.75 29.78 -49.10
N ARG A 501 -34.42 29.75 -48.89
CA ARG A 501 -33.43 30.19 -49.89
C ARG A 501 -33.64 29.52 -51.25
N ALA A 502 -33.87 28.20 -51.27
CA ALA A 502 -34.12 27.46 -52.51
C ALA A 502 -35.41 27.94 -53.20
N LYS A 503 -36.51 28.07 -52.47
CA LYS A 503 -37.78 28.60 -53.01
C LYS A 503 -37.61 30.00 -53.62
N LEU A 504 -36.85 30.88 -52.96
CA LEU A 504 -36.58 32.23 -53.47
C LEU A 504 -35.71 32.20 -54.74
N ASN A 505 -34.65 31.40 -54.75
CA ASN A 505 -33.82 31.21 -55.96
C ASN A 505 -34.63 30.66 -57.13
N GLU A 506 -35.46 29.64 -56.89
CA GLU A 506 -36.34 29.07 -57.90
C GLU A 506 -37.32 30.10 -58.45
N ALA A 507 -37.90 30.96 -57.60
CA ALA A 507 -38.79 32.02 -58.05
C ALA A 507 -38.11 33.01 -59.01
N CYS A 508 -36.82 33.29 -58.81
CA CYS A 508 -36.04 34.13 -59.74
C CYS A 508 -35.87 33.47 -61.12
N GLY A 509 -35.72 32.15 -61.19
CA GLY A 509 -35.40 31.41 -62.43
C GLY A 509 -36.59 30.81 -63.18
N LYS A 510 -37.84 31.03 -62.74
CA LYS A 510 -39.04 30.34 -63.24
C LYS A 510 -39.61 30.85 -64.58
N SER A 511 -39.25 32.04 -65.07
CA SER A 511 -39.82 32.57 -66.33
C SER A 511 -38.96 33.63 -67.01
N ASP A 512 -39.26 33.94 -68.28
CA ASP A 512 -38.72 35.10 -69.01
C ASP A 512 -39.10 36.46 -68.36
N VAL A 513 -40.03 36.45 -67.40
CA VAL A 513 -40.45 37.59 -66.58
C VAL A 513 -39.74 37.55 -65.24
N GLN A 514 -39.18 38.69 -64.84
CA GLN A 514 -38.47 38.83 -63.59
C GLN A 514 -39.41 38.79 -62.39
N ALA A 515 -39.05 38.02 -61.35
CA ALA A 515 -39.80 37.96 -60.10
C ALA A 515 -39.97 39.36 -59.47
N THR A 516 -41.16 39.63 -58.98
CA THR A 516 -41.56 40.89 -58.36
C THR A 516 -41.47 40.80 -56.83
N ALA A 517 -41.58 41.96 -56.16
CA ALA A 517 -41.65 41.99 -54.71
C ALA A 517 -42.82 41.16 -54.14
N SER A 518 -43.94 41.07 -54.88
CA SER A 518 -45.13 40.31 -54.46
C SER A 518 -44.85 38.81 -54.41
N ASP A 519 -44.11 38.28 -55.39
CA ASP A 519 -43.77 36.85 -55.46
C ASP A 519 -42.91 36.43 -54.26
N TYR A 520 -41.94 37.27 -53.87
CA TYR A 520 -41.13 37.03 -52.69
C TYR A 520 -41.92 37.14 -51.39
N MET A 521 -42.84 38.10 -51.29
CA MET A 521 -43.69 38.26 -50.11
C MET A 521 -44.62 37.06 -49.91
N GLU A 522 -45.18 36.50 -50.98
CA GLU A 522 -46.01 35.29 -50.89
C GLU A 522 -45.22 34.09 -50.35
N ILE A 523 -43.98 33.91 -50.82
CA ILE A 523 -43.09 32.83 -50.35
C ILE A 523 -42.69 33.04 -48.88
N MET A 524 -42.40 34.28 -48.48
CA MET A 524 -41.97 34.62 -47.11
C MET A 524 -43.11 34.44 -46.10
N THR A 525 -44.35 34.81 -46.43
CA THR A 525 -45.52 34.64 -45.54
C THR A 525 -45.82 33.18 -45.20
N GLN A 526 -45.34 32.23 -46.02
CA GLN A 526 -45.46 30.79 -45.74
C GLN A 526 -44.38 30.24 -44.80
N SER A 527 -43.47 31.09 -44.31
CA SER A 527 -42.32 30.70 -43.50
C SER A 527 -42.34 31.42 -42.15
N ASP A 528 -41.69 30.81 -41.16
CA ASP A 528 -41.51 31.44 -39.84
C ASP A 528 -40.66 32.73 -39.96
N PRO A 529 -41.01 33.81 -39.22
CA PRO A 529 -40.27 35.07 -39.28
C PRO A 529 -38.76 34.93 -39.02
N SER A 530 -38.36 34.04 -38.10
CA SER A 530 -36.95 33.78 -37.78
C SER A 530 -36.22 33.15 -38.97
N VAL A 531 -36.91 32.33 -39.77
CA VAL A 531 -36.38 31.75 -41.01
C VAL A 531 -36.16 32.84 -42.05
N VAL A 532 -37.09 33.80 -42.18
CA VAL A 532 -36.94 34.93 -43.11
C VAL A 532 -35.78 35.84 -42.69
N ALA A 533 -35.65 36.15 -41.40
CA ALA A 533 -34.52 36.89 -40.84
C ALA A 533 -33.19 36.15 -41.08
N SER A 534 -33.15 34.84 -40.86
CA SER A 534 -31.99 33.99 -41.14
C SER A 534 -31.62 33.98 -42.63
N VAL A 535 -32.60 33.97 -43.55
CA VAL A 535 -32.34 34.05 -45.00
C VAL A 535 -31.73 35.40 -45.40
N LEU A 536 -32.15 36.50 -44.78
CA LEU A 536 -31.51 37.80 -45.02
C LEU A 536 -30.04 37.78 -44.60
N LYS A 537 -29.74 37.23 -43.42
CA LYS A 537 -28.36 37.07 -42.94
C LYS A 537 -27.54 36.19 -43.89
N LEU A 538 -28.12 35.08 -44.33
CA LEU A 538 -27.49 34.15 -45.27
C LEU A 538 -27.23 34.82 -46.62
N TYR A 539 -28.16 35.62 -47.13
CA TYR A 539 -27.96 36.41 -48.36
C TYR A 539 -26.73 37.32 -48.22
N LEU A 540 -26.61 38.05 -47.11
CA LEU A 540 -25.46 38.91 -46.85
C LEU A 540 -24.14 38.13 -46.71
N LEU A 541 -24.16 36.93 -46.11
CA LEU A 541 -22.99 36.05 -46.01
C LEU A 541 -22.53 35.51 -47.36
N GLU A 542 -23.48 35.17 -48.23
CA GLU A 542 -23.23 34.54 -49.52
C GLU A 542 -22.78 35.50 -50.62
N LEU A 543 -22.83 36.81 -50.39
CA LEU A 543 -22.31 37.80 -51.33
C LEU A 543 -20.83 37.55 -51.69
N PRO A 544 -20.42 37.82 -52.95
CA PRO A 544 -19.04 37.62 -53.38
C PRO A 544 -18.03 38.49 -52.61
N ASP A 545 -18.44 39.68 -52.18
CA ASP A 545 -17.73 40.54 -51.21
C ASP A 545 -18.73 41.00 -50.14
N SER A 546 -18.28 41.41 -48.96
CA SER A 546 -19.18 41.92 -47.91
C SER A 546 -19.88 43.22 -48.35
N LEU A 547 -21.00 43.57 -47.68
CA LEU A 547 -21.80 44.74 -48.03
C LEU A 547 -20.96 46.03 -48.08
N VAL A 548 -20.04 46.19 -47.14
CA VAL A 548 -18.92 47.11 -47.22
C VAL A 548 -17.72 46.32 -47.72
N SER A 549 -17.07 46.78 -48.80
CA SER A 549 -16.02 46.00 -49.46
C SER A 549 -14.88 45.63 -48.52
N SER A 550 -14.47 44.37 -48.56
CA SER A 550 -13.37 43.83 -47.75
C SER A 550 -12.03 44.56 -47.96
N GLN A 551 -11.86 45.30 -49.07
CA GLN A 551 -10.69 46.14 -49.32
C GLN A 551 -10.54 47.28 -48.30
N THR A 552 -11.64 47.71 -47.70
CA THR A 552 -11.65 48.77 -46.69
C THR A 552 -11.41 48.25 -45.27
N TYR A 553 -11.33 46.92 -45.08
CA TYR A 553 -11.24 46.28 -43.77
C TYR A 553 -10.06 46.81 -42.94
N GLU A 554 -8.84 46.79 -43.49
CA GLU A 554 -7.64 47.29 -42.80
C GLU A 554 -7.69 48.80 -42.55
N LEU A 555 -8.35 49.56 -43.43
CA LEU A 555 -8.52 51.00 -43.24
C LEU A 555 -9.45 51.28 -42.06
N PHE A 556 -10.58 50.58 -41.97
CA PHE A 556 -11.45 50.65 -40.80
C PHE A 556 -10.73 50.15 -39.54
N LYS A 557 -10.00 49.03 -39.61
CA LYS A 557 -9.22 48.55 -38.46
C LYS A 557 -8.26 49.63 -37.94
N SER A 558 -7.49 50.27 -38.83
CA SER A 558 -6.58 51.34 -38.46
C SER A 558 -7.27 52.56 -37.83
N LEU A 559 -8.52 52.85 -38.22
CA LEU A 559 -9.32 53.94 -37.67
C LEU A 559 -9.79 53.66 -36.23
N TYR A 560 -10.00 52.40 -35.87
CA TYR A 560 -10.52 51.98 -34.56
C TYR A 560 -9.44 51.40 -33.62
N SER A 561 -8.24 51.09 -34.12
CA SER A 561 -7.13 50.48 -33.38
C SER A 561 -6.06 51.51 -32.98
N VAL A 562 -6.48 52.62 -32.38
CA VAL A 562 -5.59 53.71 -31.93
C VAL A 562 -5.22 53.53 -30.45
N ALA A 563 -3.98 53.88 -30.07
CA ALA A 563 -3.52 53.85 -28.67
C ALA A 563 -4.32 54.84 -27.79
N GLU A 564 -4.42 54.58 -26.49
CA GLU A 564 -5.28 55.34 -25.55
C GLU A 564 -5.01 56.87 -25.54
N GLU A 565 -3.82 57.30 -25.94
CA GLU A 565 -3.41 58.72 -25.97
C GLU A 565 -3.80 59.46 -27.27
N GLU A 566 -4.26 58.75 -28.32
CA GLU A 566 -4.60 59.30 -29.64
C GLU A 566 -6.06 59.00 -30.05
N VAL A 567 -6.94 58.68 -29.09
CA VAL A 567 -8.35 58.33 -29.39
C VAL A 567 -9.02 59.47 -30.16
N PRO A 568 -9.41 59.24 -31.44
CA PRO A 568 -10.04 60.29 -32.24
C PRO A 568 -11.36 60.71 -31.61
N THR A 569 -11.65 62.01 -31.66
CA THR A 569 -12.97 62.51 -31.26
C THR A 569 -14.06 61.81 -32.08
N ASP A 570 -15.28 61.72 -31.54
CA ASP A 570 -16.41 61.13 -32.27
C ASP A 570 -16.57 61.79 -33.65
N GLU A 571 -16.41 63.11 -33.74
CA GLU A 571 -16.50 63.84 -35.01
C GLU A 571 -15.41 63.42 -36.02
N GLU A 572 -14.15 63.28 -35.59
CA GLU A 572 -13.05 62.83 -36.45
C GLU A 572 -13.25 61.39 -36.92
N ARG A 573 -13.68 60.50 -36.00
CA ARG A 573 -13.95 59.09 -36.29
C ARG A 573 -15.08 58.95 -37.30
N ILE A 574 -16.21 59.62 -37.07
CA ILE A 574 -17.39 59.58 -37.96
C ILE A 574 -17.09 60.22 -39.33
N ASN A 575 -16.27 61.28 -39.37
CA ASN A 575 -15.77 61.83 -40.63
C ASN A 575 -14.87 60.84 -41.38
N GLY A 576 -13.99 60.12 -40.66
CA GLY A 576 -13.18 59.02 -41.19
C GLY A 576 -14.04 57.92 -41.80
N VAL A 577 -15.03 57.42 -41.06
CA VAL A 577 -16.01 56.42 -41.51
C VAL A 577 -16.72 56.90 -42.77
N THR A 578 -17.23 58.13 -42.76
CA THR A 578 -17.92 58.74 -43.91
C THR A 578 -17.02 58.75 -45.14
N ASN A 579 -15.77 59.19 -45.01
CA ASN A 579 -14.82 59.26 -46.12
C ASN A 579 -14.48 57.89 -46.72
N LEU A 580 -14.41 56.84 -45.90
CA LEU A 580 -14.19 55.47 -46.37
C LEU A 580 -15.42 54.90 -47.09
N LEU A 581 -16.63 55.26 -46.66
CA LEU A 581 -17.88 54.82 -47.30
C LEU A 581 -18.23 55.57 -48.60
N VAL A 582 -17.66 56.76 -48.84
CA VAL A 582 -17.92 57.57 -50.07
C VAL A 582 -17.60 56.80 -51.36
N ASP A 583 -16.61 55.92 -51.34
CA ASP A 583 -16.16 55.18 -52.52
C ASP A 583 -16.98 53.90 -52.78
N LEU A 584 -17.94 53.56 -51.90
CA LEU A 584 -18.84 52.43 -52.12
C LEU A 584 -19.85 52.69 -53.25
N PRO A 585 -20.26 51.66 -54.01
CA PRO A 585 -21.31 51.79 -55.00
C PRO A 585 -22.64 52.23 -54.37
N LYS A 586 -23.47 52.94 -55.15
CA LYS A 586 -24.76 53.45 -54.66
C LYS A 586 -25.70 52.37 -54.18
N ALA A 587 -25.67 51.19 -54.82
CA ALA A 587 -26.49 50.05 -54.42
C ALA A 587 -26.10 49.53 -53.03
N HIS A 588 -24.80 49.48 -52.73
CA HIS A 588 -24.28 49.10 -51.40
C HIS A 588 -24.67 50.13 -50.34
N ILE A 589 -24.48 51.42 -50.61
CA ILE A 589 -24.87 52.51 -49.70
C ILE A 589 -26.38 52.49 -49.43
N ALA A 590 -27.21 52.31 -50.47
CA ALA A 590 -28.66 52.25 -50.32
C ALA A 590 -29.11 51.02 -49.52
N THR A 591 -28.49 49.86 -49.76
CA THR A 591 -28.77 48.62 -49.04
C THR A 591 -28.37 48.72 -47.56
N LEU A 592 -27.18 49.27 -47.28
CA LEU A 592 -26.74 49.55 -45.90
C LEU A 592 -27.69 50.52 -45.20
N ASN A 593 -28.09 51.62 -45.85
CA ASN A 593 -29.05 52.56 -45.30
C ASN A 593 -30.40 51.90 -45.01
N ALA A 594 -30.90 51.03 -45.89
CA ALA A 594 -32.16 50.33 -45.69
C ALA A 594 -32.12 49.40 -44.47
N LEU A 595 -31.03 48.63 -44.31
CA LEU A 595 -30.82 47.79 -43.12
C LEU A 595 -30.75 48.62 -41.84
N LEU A 596 -29.90 49.65 -41.81
CA LEU A 596 -29.73 50.50 -40.62
C LEU A 596 -31.01 51.25 -40.25
N THR A 597 -31.76 51.75 -41.23
CA THR A 597 -33.05 52.41 -40.99
C THR A 597 -34.05 51.44 -40.36
N HIS A 598 -34.11 50.21 -40.86
CA HIS A 598 -34.99 49.18 -40.31
C HIS A 598 -34.67 48.86 -38.85
N PHE A 599 -33.40 48.57 -38.56
CA PHE A 599 -32.97 48.22 -37.21
C PHE A 599 -33.02 49.40 -36.25
N SER A 600 -32.68 50.62 -36.69
CA SER A 600 -32.82 51.84 -35.88
C SER A 600 -34.27 52.06 -35.44
N ARG A 601 -35.24 51.87 -36.34
CA ARG A 601 -36.66 51.93 -35.98
C ARG A 601 -37.06 50.81 -35.02
N LEU A 602 -36.63 49.56 -35.25
CA LEU A 602 -36.94 48.45 -34.34
C LEU A 602 -36.37 48.70 -32.94
N ILE A 603 -35.11 49.13 -32.85
CA ILE A 603 -34.46 49.51 -31.59
C ILE A 603 -35.26 50.63 -30.93
N GLY A 604 -35.66 51.68 -31.66
CA GLY A 604 -36.47 52.77 -31.12
C GLY A 604 -37.86 52.33 -30.61
N ILE A 605 -38.49 51.36 -31.27
CA ILE A 605 -39.76 50.76 -30.79
C ILE A 605 -39.54 50.07 -29.43
N ILE A 606 -38.47 49.29 -29.30
CA ILE A 606 -38.15 48.58 -28.06
C ILE A 606 -37.74 49.57 -26.97
N GLU A 607 -36.88 50.54 -27.30
CA GLU A 607 -36.36 51.57 -26.41
C GLU A 607 -37.49 52.41 -25.79
N SER A 608 -38.54 52.71 -26.56
CA SER A 608 -39.71 53.44 -26.08
C SER A 608 -40.46 52.76 -24.92
N LYS A 609 -40.24 51.46 -24.73
CA LYS A 609 -40.86 50.64 -23.67
C LYS A 609 -39.84 50.14 -22.65
N ASN A 610 -38.64 49.75 -23.09
CA ASN A 610 -37.59 49.20 -22.24
C ASN A 610 -36.19 49.56 -22.77
N LEU A 611 -35.54 50.52 -22.09
CA LEU A 611 -34.22 51.03 -22.43
C LEU A 611 -33.10 49.96 -22.28
N GLU A 612 -33.14 49.17 -21.21
CA GLU A 612 -32.11 48.14 -20.95
C GLU A 612 -32.17 47.02 -21.99
N LEU A 613 -33.39 46.59 -22.34
CA LEU A 613 -33.61 45.57 -23.36
C LEU A 613 -33.18 46.07 -24.75
N ALA A 614 -33.43 47.33 -25.08
CA ALA A 614 -32.96 47.93 -26.33
C ALA A 614 -31.43 48.02 -26.40
N ALA A 615 -30.77 48.36 -25.29
CA ALA A 615 -29.31 48.39 -25.21
C ALA A 615 -28.70 46.97 -25.37
N LEU A 616 -29.31 45.97 -24.74
CA LEU A 616 -28.93 44.56 -24.87
C LEU A 616 -29.06 44.10 -26.33
N PHE A 617 -30.23 44.33 -26.93
CA PHE A 617 -30.48 43.98 -28.34
C PHE A 617 -29.49 44.67 -29.27
N THR A 618 -29.23 45.97 -29.06
CA THR A 618 -28.25 46.72 -29.85
C THR A 618 -26.87 46.08 -29.77
N SER A 619 -26.43 45.66 -28.58
CA SER A 619 -25.14 44.98 -28.39
C SER A 619 -25.07 43.63 -29.14
N GLN A 620 -26.11 42.81 -29.04
CA GLN A 620 -26.19 41.52 -29.74
C GLN A 620 -26.25 41.71 -31.26
N PHE A 621 -27.06 42.66 -31.72
CA PHE A 621 -27.20 43.02 -33.12
C PHE A 621 -25.86 43.46 -33.73
N VAL A 622 -25.14 44.40 -33.10
CA VAL A 622 -23.89 44.90 -33.68
C VAL A 622 -22.79 43.83 -33.71
N ALA A 623 -22.80 42.90 -32.75
CA ALA A 623 -21.90 41.76 -32.74
C ALA A 623 -22.19 40.79 -33.90
N GLU A 624 -23.47 40.47 -34.14
CA GLU A 624 -23.86 39.53 -35.19
C GLU A 624 -23.81 40.14 -36.60
N PHE A 625 -24.42 41.32 -36.79
CA PHE A 625 -24.50 41.98 -38.08
C PHE A 625 -23.21 42.70 -38.49
N GLY A 626 -22.30 42.95 -37.55
CA GLY A 626 -20.99 43.54 -37.87
C GLY A 626 -20.28 42.71 -38.93
N GLU A 627 -20.14 41.40 -38.70
CA GLU A 627 -19.54 40.46 -39.64
C GLU A 627 -20.39 40.23 -40.91
N LEU A 628 -21.67 40.61 -40.91
CA LEU A 628 -22.48 40.58 -42.13
C LEU A 628 -22.19 41.79 -43.03
N VAL A 629 -21.86 42.93 -42.40
CA VAL A 629 -21.62 44.20 -43.07
C VAL A 629 -20.19 44.31 -43.61
N LEU A 630 -19.18 43.98 -42.80
CA LEU A 630 -17.78 44.09 -43.19
C LEU A 630 -17.00 42.85 -42.74
N ARG A 631 -16.29 42.21 -43.68
CA ARG A 631 -15.49 41.01 -43.42
C ARG A 631 -14.09 41.14 -44.00
N PRO A 632 -13.08 40.48 -43.41
CA PRO A 632 -11.78 40.38 -44.05
C PRO A 632 -11.88 39.47 -45.29
N LYS A 633 -11.03 39.74 -46.29
CA LYS A 633 -10.95 38.92 -47.50
C LYS A 633 -10.53 37.48 -47.18
N VAL A 634 -9.56 37.34 -46.28
CA VAL A 634 -9.02 36.07 -45.78
C VAL A 634 -9.13 36.08 -44.26
N GLN A 635 -9.71 35.03 -43.69
CA GLN A 635 -9.83 34.88 -42.23
C GLN A 635 -8.54 34.27 -41.67
N THR A 636 -8.00 34.84 -40.60
CA THR A 636 -6.78 34.42 -39.92
C THR A 636 -7.04 34.41 -38.41
N GLY A 637 -6.24 33.67 -37.63
CA GLY A 637 -6.43 33.62 -36.17
C GLY A 637 -6.47 34.99 -35.49
N VAL A 638 -5.76 35.99 -36.04
CA VAL A 638 -5.71 37.36 -35.51
C VAL A 638 -6.99 38.15 -35.81
N ASN A 639 -7.55 38.02 -37.01
CA ASN A 639 -8.72 38.83 -37.40
C ASN A 639 -10.07 38.22 -36.97
N MET A 640 -10.08 36.95 -36.54
CA MET A 640 -11.27 36.33 -35.94
C MET A 640 -11.70 36.99 -34.62
N ASP A 641 -10.78 37.69 -33.94
CA ASP A 641 -11.04 38.36 -32.65
C ASP A 641 -11.19 39.88 -32.77
N ASP A 642 -11.27 40.40 -34.00
CA ASP A 642 -11.37 41.83 -34.27
C ASP A 642 -12.74 42.40 -33.84
N LYS A 643 -12.79 43.05 -32.68
CA LYS A 643 -14.02 43.68 -32.14
C LYS A 643 -14.40 45.00 -32.82
N PHE A 644 -13.55 45.56 -33.68
CA PHE A 644 -13.78 46.87 -34.28
C PHE A 644 -14.98 46.90 -35.22
N VAL A 645 -15.31 45.76 -35.86
CA VAL A 645 -16.41 45.68 -36.82
C VAL A 645 -17.76 45.94 -36.13
N ALA A 646 -17.94 45.41 -34.91
CA ALA A 646 -19.12 45.71 -34.09
C ALA A 646 -19.16 47.17 -33.65
N ARG A 647 -18.00 47.79 -33.35
CA ARG A 647 -17.91 49.23 -33.03
C ARG A 647 -18.28 50.11 -34.23
N LEU A 648 -17.79 49.76 -35.42
CA LEU A 648 -18.16 50.42 -36.66
C LEU A 648 -19.66 50.38 -36.89
N LEU A 649 -20.29 49.22 -36.72
CA LEU A 649 -21.74 49.10 -36.92
C LEU A 649 -22.54 49.89 -35.88
N ARG A 650 -22.07 49.95 -34.64
CA ARG A 650 -22.63 50.80 -33.59
C ARG A 650 -22.59 52.29 -33.95
N ASP A 651 -21.42 52.79 -34.35
CA ASP A 651 -21.26 54.18 -34.80
C ASP A 651 -22.19 54.51 -35.99
N LEU A 652 -22.37 53.56 -36.92
CA LEU A 652 -23.27 53.72 -38.06
C LEU A 652 -24.75 53.78 -37.67
N LEU A 653 -25.16 53.10 -36.61
CA LEU A 653 -26.51 53.20 -36.06
C LEU A 653 -26.72 54.53 -35.34
N GLU A 654 -25.80 54.92 -34.46
CA GLU A 654 -25.90 56.12 -33.62
C GLU A 654 -25.80 57.41 -34.44
N HIS A 655 -24.95 57.44 -35.47
CA HIS A 655 -24.71 58.62 -36.31
C HIS A 655 -25.28 58.50 -37.73
N MET A 656 -26.28 57.63 -37.92
CA MET A 656 -26.86 57.30 -39.24
C MET A 656 -27.22 58.55 -40.05
N GLU A 657 -27.98 59.49 -39.49
CA GLU A 657 -28.42 60.69 -40.21
C GLU A 657 -27.25 61.57 -40.67
N ALA A 658 -26.26 61.76 -39.81
CA ALA A 658 -25.09 62.58 -40.08
C ALA A 658 -24.22 61.97 -41.20
N VAL A 659 -23.98 60.65 -41.12
CA VAL A 659 -23.20 59.90 -42.11
C VAL A 659 -23.89 59.93 -43.48
N PHE A 660 -25.16 59.50 -43.57
CA PHE A 660 -25.84 59.40 -44.86
C PHE A 660 -26.20 60.76 -45.49
N LYS A 661 -26.45 61.81 -44.69
CA LYS A 661 -26.59 63.18 -45.21
C LYS A 661 -25.29 63.69 -45.81
N SER A 662 -24.16 63.41 -45.16
CA SER A 662 -22.83 63.76 -45.65
C SER A 662 -22.44 62.97 -46.90
N LEU A 663 -22.73 61.66 -46.95
CA LEU A 663 -22.53 60.82 -48.13
C LEU A 663 -23.33 61.33 -49.34
N LYS A 664 -24.61 61.70 -49.15
CA LYS A 664 -25.45 62.28 -50.22
C LYS A 664 -24.85 63.58 -50.76
N ARG A 665 -24.39 64.46 -49.87
CA ARG A 665 -23.72 65.72 -50.24
C ARG A 665 -22.44 65.45 -51.05
N LEU A 666 -21.53 64.63 -50.55
CA LEU A 666 -20.24 64.33 -51.19
C LEU A 666 -20.39 63.61 -52.55
N ASN A 667 -21.34 62.67 -52.65
CA ASN A 667 -21.64 62.00 -53.92
C ASN A 667 -22.31 62.92 -54.95
N SER A 668 -23.04 63.95 -54.52
CA SER A 668 -23.57 64.99 -55.42
C SER A 668 -22.46 65.91 -55.96
N THR A 669 -21.46 66.24 -55.14
CA THR A 669 -20.34 67.11 -55.51
C THR A 669 -19.35 66.42 -56.46
N LYS A 670 -19.09 65.12 -56.28
CA LYS A 670 -18.29 64.28 -57.22
C LYS A 670 -18.86 64.25 -58.63
N LYS A 671 -20.19 64.35 -58.78
CA LYS A 671 -20.89 64.38 -60.09
C LYS A 671 -20.68 65.69 -60.86
N ARG A 672 -20.38 66.80 -60.17
CA ARG A 672 -20.14 68.12 -60.80
C ARG A 672 -18.69 68.31 -61.28
N GLY A 673 -17.74 67.50 -60.84
CA GLY A 673 -16.31 67.60 -61.18
C GLY A 673 -15.82 66.70 -62.31
N LYS A 674 -16.67 65.85 -62.93
CA LYS A 674 -16.30 64.99 -64.05
C LYS A 674 -16.79 65.55 -65.38
N SER A 675 -16.06 66.54 -65.89
CA SER A 675 -16.03 66.88 -67.31
C SER A 675 -14.60 67.23 -67.69
N GLU A 676 -13.73 66.22 -67.78
CA GLU A 676 -12.54 66.24 -68.63
C GLU A 676 -11.95 64.84 -68.76
N ASN A 677 -11.57 64.50 -69.99
CA ASN A 677 -10.97 63.24 -70.43
C ASN A 677 -9.73 62.86 -69.61
N LYS A 678 -9.63 61.59 -69.19
CA LYS A 678 -8.42 60.75 -69.26
C LYS A 678 -8.68 59.32 -68.78
N ASN A 679 -7.97 58.38 -69.41
CA ASN A 679 -7.90 56.96 -69.11
C ASN A 679 -7.87 56.66 -67.61
N VAL A 680 -8.72 55.70 -67.20
CA VAL A 680 -8.86 55.18 -65.84
C VAL A 680 -7.58 54.41 -65.44
N PRO A 681 -6.83 54.79 -64.40
CA PRO A 681 -5.97 53.87 -63.68
C PRO A 681 -6.82 53.11 -62.66
N SER A 682 -6.45 51.85 -62.39
CA SER A 682 -7.12 51.00 -61.41
C SER A 682 -7.15 51.63 -60.01
N THR A 683 -8.22 51.35 -59.27
CA THR A 683 -8.49 51.80 -57.89
C THR A 683 -7.34 51.51 -56.92
N GLU A 684 -6.48 50.53 -57.24
CA GLU A 684 -5.23 50.21 -56.52
C GLU A 684 -4.30 51.42 -56.38
N ALA A 685 -4.02 52.17 -57.45
CA ALA A 685 -3.01 53.22 -57.42
C ALA A 685 -3.40 54.42 -56.52
N SER A 686 -4.69 54.73 -56.42
CA SER A 686 -5.20 55.79 -55.55
C SER A 686 -5.26 55.38 -54.07
N ILE A 687 -5.29 54.07 -53.78
CA ILE A 687 -5.35 53.54 -52.41
C ILE A 687 -3.91 53.28 -51.89
N SER A 688 -2.99 52.81 -52.74
CA SER A 688 -1.57 52.68 -52.41
C SER A 688 -0.93 54.00 -51.97
N SER A 689 -1.32 55.12 -52.59
CA SER A 689 -0.85 56.46 -52.20
C SER A 689 -1.40 56.95 -50.86
N LYS A 690 -2.61 56.51 -50.47
CA LYS A 690 -3.19 56.77 -49.13
C LYS A 690 -2.54 55.87 -48.07
N LEU A 691 -2.26 54.60 -48.41
CA LEU A 691 -1.54 53.65 -47.56
C LEU A 691 -0.11 54.12 -47.29
N GLN A 692 0.61 54.61 -48.31
CA GLN A 692 1.95 55.20 -48.15
C GLN A 692 1.93 56.42 -47.22
N ARG A 693 0.99 57.35 -47.38
CA ARG A 693 0.88 58.53 -46.49
C ARG A 693 0.56 58.17 -45.03
N ALA A 694 -0.19 57.10 -44.78
CA ALA A 694 -0.48 56.63 -43.43
C ALA A 694 0.74 55.94 -42.80
N VAL A 695 1.47 55.13 -43.56
CA VAL A 695 2.71 54.45 -43.11
C VAL A 695 3.86 55.45 -42.87
N GLU A 696 3.96 56.51 -43.67
CA GLU A 696 5.00 57.54 -43.53
C GLU A 696 4.78 58.46 -42.33
N LYS A 697 3.52 58.64 -41.90
CA LYS A 697 3.19 59.27 -40.61
C LYS A 697 3.51 58.37 -39.42
N GLY A 698 3.28 57.06 -39.53
CA GLY A 698 3.59 56.10 -38.46
C GLY A 698 5.09 55.85 -38.24
N LYS A 699 5.94 55.96 -39.28
CA LYS A 699 7.39 55.73 -39.16
C LYS A 699 8.19 56.88 -38.55
N ARG A 700 7.63 58.08 -38.41
CA ARG A 700 8.34 59.27 -37.88
C ARG A 700 8.31 59.37 -36.34
N LEU A 701 7.68 58.43 -35.63
CA LEU A 701 7.42 58.50 -34.18
C LEU A 701 8.05 57.39 -33.32
N ALA A 702 8.96 56.56 -33.85
CA ALA A 702 9.67 55.57 -33.04
C ALA A 702 11.09 56.05 -32.65
N PRO A 703 11.47 56.11 -31.37
CA PRO A 703 12.88 56.18 -30.97
C PRO A 703 13.51 54.79 -30.98
N ASP A 704 14.79 54.73 -31.36
CA ASP A 704 15.62 53.53 -31.39
C ASP A 704 15.62 52.77 -30.06
N GLY A 705 15.09 51.55 -30.06
CA GLY A 705 15.10 50.62 -28.94
C GLY A 705 15.51 49.22 -29.40
N LYS A 706 16.67 48.76 -28.93
CA LYS A 706 17.26 47.45 -29.21
C LYS A 706 16.30 46.29 -28.88
N VAL A 707 15.95 45.47 -29.87
CA VAL A 707 15.26 44.19 -29.66
C VAL A 707 16.29 43.05 -29.72
N ALA A 708 16.32 42.26 -28.64
CA ALA A 708 17.09 41.03 -28.54
C ALA A 708 16.55 39.97 -29.52
N ARG A 709 17.47 39.28 -30.20
CA ARG A 709 17.18 38.13 -31.06
C ARG A 709 16.69 36.95 -30.24
N GLU A 710 15.41 36.62 -30.34
CA GLU A 710 14.93 35.25 -30.15
C GLU A 710 14.84 34.56 -31.52
N ARG A 711 15.44 33.37 -31.61
CA ARG A 711 15.52 32.56 -32.83
C ARG A 711 14.23 31.76 -32.97
N GLU A 712 13.43 32.07 -33.98
CA GLU A 712 12.39 31.17 -34.48
C GLU A 712 13.04 29.93 -35.12
N HIS A 713 12.86 28.77 -34.50
CA HIS A 713 13.04 27.48 -35.17
C HIS A 713 11.79 27.19 -36.01
N THR A 714 11.87 27.48 -37.31
CA THR A 714 10.90 27.01 -38.29
C THR A 714 11.14 25.53 -38.58
N ALA A 715 10.31 24.66 -38.01
CA ALA A 715 10.20 23.28 -38.46
C ALA A 715 9.31 23.24 -39.70
N THR A 716 9.93 23.11 -40.88
CA THR A 716 9.26 22.76 -42.13
C THR A 716 8.53 21.41 -41.99
N PRO A 717 7.26 21.30 -42.43
CA PRO A 717 6.59 20.00 -42.52
C PRO A 717 7.16 19.20 -43.72
N PRO A 718 7.23 17.86 -43.65
CA PRO A 718 7.72 17.06 -44.76
C PRO A 718 6.69 17.00 -45.90
N PRO A 719 7.11 16.80 -47.16
CA PRO A 719 6.22 16.77 -48.30
C PRO A 719 5.39 15.48 -48.33
N VAL A 720 4.12 15.62 -48.70
CA VAL A 720 3.18 14.53 -48.97
C VAL A 720 3.66 13.75 -50.20
N SER A 721 4.01 12.47 -50.04
CA SER A 721 4.27 11.56 -51.15
C SER A 721 2.96 11.05 -51.72
N LYS A 722 2.86 11.10 -53.05
CA LYS A 722 1.78 10.52 -53.84
C LYS A 722 1.78 8.99 -53.68
N GLY A 723 0.57 8.43 -53.70
CA GLY A 723 0.31 7.01 -53.55
C GLY A 723 0.95 6.13 -54.63
N GLY A 724 1.21 4.89 -54.24
CA GLY A 724 1.58 3.77 -55.09
C GLY A 724 0.97 2.50 -54.51
N GLU A 725 0.06 1.93 -55.30
CA GLU A 725 -0.36 0.54 -55.50
C GLU A 725 -0.26 -0.50 -54.35
N GLU A 726 -1.40 -1.16 -54.15
CA GLU A 726 -1.60 -2.42 -53.43
C GLU A 726 -0.88 -3.59 -54.11
N ASP A 727 -0.36 -4.53 -53.32
CA ASP A 727 -0.58 -5.97 -53.54
C ASP A 727 -0.28 -6.79 -52.25
N PRO A 728 -0.87 -8.00 -52.08
CA PRO A 728 -1.08 -8.64 -50.77
C PRO A 728 -0.16 -9.86 -50.53
N ILE A 729 0.29 -10.08 -49.28
CA ILE A 729 0.91 -11.35 -48.82
C ILE A 729 0.52 -11.57 -47.34
N VAL A 730 -0.43 -12.46 -47.02
CA VAL A 730 -0.30 -13.90 -46.67
C VAL A 730 0.47 -14.18 -45.37
N VAL A 731 -0.32 -14.61 -44.38
CA VAL A 731 -0.12 -15.51 -43.23
C VAL A 731 1.27 -16.17 -43.04
N GLU A 732 1.84 -15.99 -41.84
CA GLU A 732 2.19 -17.08 -40.90
C GLU A 732 2.14 -16.59 -39.44
#